data_AF-A0A4V1J4A6-F1
#
_entry.id   AF-A0A4V1J4A6-F1
#
_cell.length_a   1.000
_cell.length_b   1.000
_cell.length_c   1.000
_cell.angle_alpha   90.00
_cell.angle_beta   90.00
_cell.angle_gamma   90.00
#
_symmetry.space_group_name_H-M   'P 1'
#
loop_
_entity.id
_entity.type
_entity.pdbx_description
1 polymer ?
#
loop_
_entity_poly.entity_id
_entity_poly.type
_entity_poly.pdbx_seq_one_letter_code
_entity_poly.pdbx_strand_id
1 'polypeptide(L)'
;MALDSFVAGHHVETLERFAYLCQLTTNAVSDRLIQTASRSKSARGSAKSADYIDSAAFVKAWGPRGIIIWRCVHESLVLRLNKLWNSTPARDTYIGAVTKISYQVLENPLLSKGTDLKQRAFHCIGRCVQYYSHTFTAKTTIIQNLQHYDDLSDTMAELLVACYNDFEAHQLADEVLREIGNRDFNGAQDKNSPKSFGRFLVHLSELCPKVVLKHMGILVRFLDSELPSVRSAIIEVIGNLILYLSGLEATNMQRHQITEYFELLEQRFRDNNFACRSKVLQVCIRLTEGSAKFPKQRPRLIDLIISRFEDKTSYVRKLAIKALTAFLLTHPFALDGGPLVQEELATKLRDVQEQMQAIASLQDVAAMALKRNPEVTVASPSPSPDEGVELDESEDSMELDEGTPAPTPSAEVEEPVLPGISEETLALFTQLQLQQRYYKDALRFVYQLSDAIPTLCQLLGSTHKAEVMESMDFFVAAYHYKIDRAVEGVRKMVHLIWIKDNTAGDEAKGVKTKLIDCYSKIYIPPRGGELSDREVTSQTVRNLIGLTNHATLAELTSLEELLGCMMHDDLITADVIAKLWSVYSYTKDDLPRHQRQGAIIILGMLAKAKRDLVANSVDALLRVGLGRLGRADLVLAKYTCIALQCLGSSGKRDKIPKAGEGADKQRSTRFPRFHPIFTQIRSIILDPIESDEWFPLAEQAVNAIYALSEQPDVVCTEIIREKTREVLQLTTPRTPEPASTPAPDSTDVEGEEGMAVDKEGEEASAVTTPPEAQPVAFSQRSGATTMVRSSYPLCQLLFLAGHVAIKQIVLLEIIEAELKRRRGSDSTATKTPSGGKGGGKAAASEEDELEQVTGTTEDEVADTIQHIRERELLYGPTSLLAVYGHMAAHVCSNPQVYADTVLQTHAALALSKMMCVSSLFCETQLPLLVRILTHSQLPTIRSNIIIALGDLTVCFNNLIGENVGYLYGPLHDSDKAVKKNTLMVLTHLILNGMIKVKGQLGEMAKCLEDPDRRISDLAKLFFTELASKDSYLYNNLPDMISTLSTGANAVSEDAFARIMKFIFEFINKDRQTENIVEKLCQRFRTSRQWRDIAYCLASVPYRTERTFKKLVDAFPLYSDKLGDDAVHQCMLDIISKLRLQGSQRPETRALIKPLLDEFEAKVKEARIRCAGEPDTTAKPRGGGGSTRISAVATPLNRNRRNQIVESSEDDGEEEEDDGEEEEEAEEESDDEEMDDISDDDL
;
A
#
# COMPACT_ATOMS: atom_id res chain seq x y z
N MET A 1 -15.04 88.72 17.94
CA MET A 1 -15.74 88.00 16.87
C MET A 1 -15.12 88.23 15.49
N ALA A 2 -15.17 89.45 14.91
CA ALA A 2 -14.72 89.65 13.53
C ALA A 2 -13.23 89.34 13.27
N LEU A 3 -12.34 89.71 14.20
CA LEU A 3 -10.93 89.29 14.14
C LEU A 3 -10.78 87.77 14.27
N ASP A 4 -11.51 87.14 15.20
CA ASP A 4 -11.43 85.69 15.43
C ASP A 4 -11.85 84.90 14.18
N SER A 5 -12.88 85.34 13.46
CA SER A 5 -13.29 84.72 12.19
C SER A 5 -12.26 84.92 11.06
N PHE A 6 -11.55 86.05 11.03
CA PHE A 6 -10.49 86.30 10.04
C PHE A 6 -9.26 85.42 10.32
N VAL A 7 -8.86 85.32 11.59
CA VAL A 7 -7.76 84.44 12.04
C VAL A 7 -8.13 82.97 11.84
N ALA A 8 -9.37 82.56 12.14
CA ALA A 8 -9.85 81.20 11.86
C ALA A 8 -9.81 80.86 10.37
N GLY A 9 -10.18 81.78 9.48
CA GLY A 9 -10.08 81.59 8.03
C GLY A 9 -8.65 81.33 7.55
N HIS A 10 -7.67 82.06 8.09
CA HIS A 10 -6.26 81.82 7.77
C HIS A 10 -5.74 80.47 8.32
N HIS A 11 -6.20 80.03 9.50
CA HIS A 11 -5.90 78.70 10.03
C HIS A 11 -6.54 77.57 9.22
N VAL A 12 -7.77 77.73 8.74
CA VAL A 12 -8.44 76.80 7.82
C VAL A 12 -7.64 76.64 6.54
N GLU A 13 -7.29 77.74 5.86
CA GLU A 13 -6.49 77.69 4.64
C GLU A 13 -5.11 77.03 4.87
N THR A 14 -4.48 77.31 6.02
CA THR A 14 -3.20 76.70 6.39
C THR A 14 -3.31 75.20 6.61
N LEU A 15 -4.39 74.72 7.25
CA LEU A 15 -4.65 73.29 7.45
C LEU A 15 -4.97 72.59 6.13
N GLU A 16 -5.77 73.19 5.25
CA GLU A 16 -6.09 72.65 3.92
C GLU A 16 -4.83 72.52 3.04
N ARG A 17 -3.97 73.55 3.03
CA ARG A 17 -2.65 73.50 2.39
C ARG A 17 -1.75 72.40 2.99
N PHE A 18 -1.76 72.21 4.31
CA PHE A 18 -0.99 71.15 4.98
C PHE A 18 -1.49 69.74 4.61
N ALA A 19 -2.80 69.50 4.59
CA ALA A 19 -3.38 68.23 4.17
C ALA A 19 -3.05 67.92 2.69
N TYR A 20 -3.14 68.92 1.80
CA TYR A 20 -2.76 68.78 0.40
C TYR A 20 -1.27 68.41 0.22
N LEU A 21 -0.36 69.02 1.00
CA LEU A 21 1.06 68.64 1.00
C LEU A 21 1.30 67.22 1.55
N CYS A 22 0.57 66.79 2.58
CA CYS A 22 0.61 65.41 3.08
C CYS A 22 0.13 64.41 2.01
N GLN A 23 -0.89 64.78 1.23
CA GLN A 23 -1.37 63.96 0.11
C GLN A 23 -0.34 63.87 -1.02
N LEU A 24 0.23 65.01 -1.43
CA LEU A 24 1.25 65.06 -2.49
C LEU A 24 2.48 64.21 -2.12
N THR A 25 2.95 64.31 -0.87
CA THR A 25 4.09 63.52 -0.38
C THR A 25 3.78 62.03 -0.27
N THR A 26 2.56 61.65 0.13
CA THR A 26 2.17 60.24 0.24
C THR A 26 1.98 59.59 -1.14
N ASN A 27 1.38 60.30 -2.09
CA ASN A 27 1.32 59.87 -3.49
C ASN A 27 2.73 59.64 -4.05
N ALA A 28 3.63 60.63 -3.92
CA ALA A 28 5.01 60.52 -4.39
C ALA A 28 5.81 59.38 -3.72
N VAL A 29 5.50 59.03 -2.46
CA VAL A 29 6.06 57.86 -1.77
C VAL A 29 5.51 56.55 -2.35
N SER A 30 4.21 56.46 -2.58
CA SER A 30 3.58 55.26 -3.17
C SER A 30 4.02 55.04 -4.62
N ASP A 31 4.05 56.10 -5.44
CA ASP A 31 4.57 56.08 -6.82
C ASP A 31 6.02 55.59 -6.85
N ARG A 32 6.86 56.07 -5.93
CA ARG A 32 8.27 55.65 -5.84
C ARG A 32 8.41 54.17 -5.44
N LEU A 33 7.57 53.68 -4.54
CA LEU A 33 7.50 52.26 -4.17
C LEU A 33 7.03 51.37 -5.34
N ILE A 34 6.05 51.84 -6.11
CA ILE A 34 5.57 51.15 -7.32
C ILE A 34 6.65 51.13 -8.41
N GLN A 35 7.42 52.21 -8.56
CA GLN A 35 8.53 52.30 -9.50
C GLN A 35 9.71 51.38 -9.13
N THR A 36 10.03 51.20 -7.84
CA THR A 36 11.05 50.22 -7.42
C THR A 36 10.53 48.77 -7.54
N ALA A 37 9.25 48.53 -7.21
CA ALA A 37 8.63 47.20 -7.32
C ALA A 37 8.40 46.72 -8.76
N SER A 38 8.23 47.63 -9.73
CA SER A 38 8.14 47.27 -11.15
C SER A 38 9.51 46.97 -11.76
N ARG A 39 10.54 47.77 -11.44
CA ARG A 39 11.92 47.56 -11.92
C ARG A 39 12.55 46.26 -11.42
N SER A 40 12.21 45.77 -10.22
CA SER A 40 12.71 44.48 -9.73
C SER A 40 12.18 43.28 -10.53
N LYS A 41 11.01 43.38 -11.17
CA LYS A 41 10.45 42.31 -12.02
C LYS A 41 11.11 42.21 -13.40
N SER A 42 11.60 43.31 -13.97
CA SER A 42 12.31 43.28 -15.26
C SER A 42 13.80 42.95 -15.15
N ALA A 43 14.41 43.17 -13.98
CA ALA A 43 15.84 42.98 -13.73
C ALA A 43 16.28 41.50 -13.54
N ARG A 44 15.55 40.52 -14.09
CA ARG A 44 15.89 39.08 -13.97
C ARG A 44 16.88 38.57 -15.03
N GLY A 45 17.46 39.49 -15.81
CA GLY A 45 18.58 39.24 -16.72
C GLY A 45 19.40 40.52 -16.95
N SER A 46 20.70 40.36 -17.19
CA SER A 46 21.72 41.43 -17.30
C SER A 46 22.14 42.12 -15.98
N ALA A 47 23.27 42.84 -16.07
CA ALA A 47 24.17 43.15 -14.95
C ALA A 47 23.67 44.21 -13.95
N LYS A 48 24.22 44.14 -12.72
CA LYS A 48 24.00 45.14 -11.65
C LYS A 48 24.55 46.51 -12.06
N SER A 49 23.70 47.53 -12.13
CA SER A 49 24.12 48.93 -11.99
C SER A 49 24.08 49.35 -10.52
N ALA A 50 24.91 50.34 -10.14
CA ALA A 50 25.24 50.61 -8.73
C ALA A 50 24.17 51.42 -7.95
N ASP A 51 23.04 51.77 -8.56
CA ASP A 51 22.06 52.74 -8.03
C ASP A 51 20.70 52.10 -7.64
N TYR A 52 20.73 50.80 -7.29
CA TYR A 52 19.54 50.07 -6.85
C TYR A 52 19.21 50.38 -5.38
N ILE A 53 18.33 51.35 -5.17
CA ILE A 53 17.69 51.57 -3.87
C ILE A 53 16.63 50.46 -3.66
N ASP A 54 16.93 49.52 -2.77
CA ASP A 54 15.99 48.50 -2.33
C ASP A 54 14.73 49.13 -1.69
N SER A 55 13.56 48.64 -2.08
CA SER A 55 12.27 49.04 -1.53
C SER A 55 12.20 48.86 -0.01
N ALA A 56 12.76 47.78 0.55
CA ALA A 56 12.72 47.56 2.00
C ALA A 56 13.65 48.54 2.74
N ALA A 57 14.84 48.82 2.21
CA ALA A 57 15.71 49.89 2.71
C ALA A 57 15.03 51.29 2.65
N PHE A 58 14.30 51.60 1.57
CA PHE A 58 13.55 52.86 1.46
C PHE A 58 12.40 52.94 2.48
N VAL A 59 11.59 51.88 2.65
CA VAL A 59 10.54 51.83 3.69
C VAL A 59 11.15 52.00 5.08
N LYS A 60 12.28 51.33 5.37
CA LYS A 60 12.98 51.45 6.66
C LYS A 60 13.52 52.86 6.93
N ALA A 61 13.96 53.58 5.89
CA ALA A 61 14.42 54.96 6.00
C ALA A 61 13.28 56.00 6.07
N TRP A 62 12.15 55.73 5.40
CA TRP A 62 10.99 56.62 5.38
C TRP A 62 10.07 56.45 6.59
N GLY A 63 9.88 55.24 7.10
CA GLY A 63 8.95 54.89 8.17
C GLY A 63 8.97 55.85 9.38
N PRO A 64 10.13 56.15 9.98
CA PRO A 64 10.23 57.10 11.09
C PRO A 64 9.76 58.52 10.74
N ARG A 65 9.95 58.96 9.49
CA ARG A 65 9.49 60.28 9.00
C ARG A 65 7.99 60.27 8.73
N GLY A 66 7.49 59.18 8.12
CA GLY A 66 6.06 58.94 7.97
C GLY A 66 5.34 58.98 9.32
N ILE A 67 5.84 58.26 10.32
CA ILE A 67 5.32 58.24 11.70
C ILE A 67 5.16 59.64 12.29
N ILE A 68 6.09 60.56 12.05
CA ILE A 68 6.01 61.96 12.51
C ILE A 68 4.92 62.72 11.74
N ILE A 69 4.86 62.61 10.41
CA ILE A 69 3.81 63.25 9.60
C ILE A 69 2.43 62.77 10.06
N TRP A 70 2.26 61.46 10.25
CA TRP A 70 1.02 60.83 10.70
C TRP A 70 0.65 61.19 12.14
N ARG A 71 1.64 61.41 13.00
CA ARG A 71 1.40 62.00 14.33
C ARG A 71 0.84 63.42 14.21
N CYS A 72 1.43 64.29 13.39
CA CYS A 72 0.94 65.66 13.21
C CYS A 72 -0.46 65.72 12.57
N VAL A 73 -0.77 64.80 11.65
CA VAL A 73 -2.11 64.63 11.05
C VAL A 73 -3.12 64.15 12.09
N HIS A 74 -2.76 63.21 12.97
CA HIS A 74 -3.62 62.82 14.08
C HIS A 74 -3.83 63.99 15.07
N GLU A 75 -2.77 64.75 15.39
CA GLU A 75 -2.83 65.91 16.28
C GLU A 75 -3.73 67.04 15.71
N SER A 76 -3.81 67.21 14.38
CA SER A 76 -4.78 68.16 13.79
C SER A 76 -6.23 67.69 13.91
N LEU A 77 -6.51 66.39 13.82
CA LEU A 77 -7.85 65.81 14.03
C LEU A 77 -8.35 65.90 15.48
N VAL A 78 -7.44 66.03 16.45
CA VAL A 78 -7.76 66.24 17.88
C VAL A 78 -8.27 67.66 18.17
N LEU A 79 -7.94 68.64 17.33
CA LEU A 79 -8.50 70.00 17.40
C LEU A 79 -10.02 69.95 17.19
N ARG A 80 -10.79 70.87 17.82
CA ARG A 80 -12.25 70.93 17.62
C ARG A 80 -12.58 71.56 16.25
N LEU A 81 -12.45 70.79 15.16
CA LEU A 81 -12.62 71.25 13.77
C LEU A 81 -13.99 71.93 13.53
N ASN A 82 -15.04 71.50 14.25
CA ASN A 82 -16.38 72.11 14.26
C ASN A 82 -16.43 73.57 14.77
N LYS A 83 -15.30 74.15 15.23
CA LYS A 83 -15.15 75.59 15.54
C LYS A 83 -14.28 76.37 14.54
N LEU A 84 -13.60 75.67 13.63
CA LEU A 84 -12.76 76.26 12.57
C LEU A 84 -13.56 76.35 11.26
N TRP A 85 -14.23 75.27 10.87
CA TRP A 85 -15.13 75.25 9.73
C TRP A 85 -16.58 75.46 10.19
N ASN A 86 -17.14 76.63 9.90
CA ASN A 86 -18.56 76.94 10.11
C ASN A 86 -19.50 76.27 9.08
N SER A 87 -18.95 75.54 8.11
CA SER A 87 -19.66 74.93 6.99
C SER A 87 -19.30 73.45 6.89
N THR A 88 -20.28 72.57 7.05
CA THR A 88 -20.09 71.11 7.09
C THR A 88 -19.42 70.58 5.81
N PRO A 89 -19.83 70.94 4.59
CA PRO A 89 -19.17 70.45 3.37
C PRO A 89 -17.69 70.81 3.26
N ALA A 90 -17.28 71.97 3.77
CA ALA A 90 -15.87 72.38 3.76
C ALA A 90 -15.06 71.58 4.79
N ARG A 91 -15.59 71.39 6.01
CA ARG A 91 -15.03 70.49 7.02
C ARG A 91 -14.84 69.08 6.47
N ASP A 92 -15.87 68.56 5.80
CA ASP A 92 -15.91 67.19 5.29
C ASP A 92 -14.97 66.99 4.10
N THR A 93 -14.69 68.06 3.34
CA THR A 93 -13.64 68.08 2.31
C THR A 93 -12.25 67.94 2.94
N TYR A 94 -11.95 68.66 4.04
CA TYR A 94 -10.70 68.51 4.78
C TYR A 94 -10.55 67.11 5.39
N ILE A 95 -11.61 66.58 6.01
CA ILE A 95 -11.62 65.22 6.58
C ILE A 95 -11.41 64.17 5.49
N GLY A 96 -12.13 64.27 4.37
CA GLY A 96 -12.01 63.36 3.23
C GLY A 96 -10.62 63.38 2.59
N ALA A 97 -9.95 64.54 2.58
CA ALA A 97 -8.53 64.60 2.21
C ALA A 97 -7.67 63.79 3.20
N VAL A 98 -7.80 64.04 4.52
CA VAL A 98 -7.00 63.36 5.55
C VAL A 98 -7.21 61.84 5.59
N THR A 99 -8.47 61.36 5.53
CA THR A 99 -8.74 59.92 5.58
C THR A 99 -8.37 59.23 4.27
N LYS A 100 -8.53 59.86 3.10
CA LYS A 100 -8.06 59.30 1.82
C LYS A 100 -6.57 58.97 1.86
N ILE A 101 -5.73 59.88 2.38
CA ILE A 101 -4.29 59.63 2.50
C ILE A 101 -4.03 58.45 3.46
N SER A 102 -4.86 58.31 4.50
CA SER A 102 -4.76 57.21 5.49
C SER A 102 -5.10 55.85 4.85
N TYR A 103 -6.13 55.79 4.01
CA TYR A 103 -6.46 54.58 3.22
C TYR A 103 -5.35 54.24 2.21
N GLN A 104 -4.79 55.22 1.49
CA GLN A 104 -3.68 55.01 0.55
C GLN A 104 -2.41 54.41 1.20
N VAL A 105 -2.20 54.60 2.50
CA VAL A 105 -1.11 53.95 3.26
C VAL A 105 -1.45 52.49 3.61
N LEU A 106 -2.72 52.18 3.91
CA LEU A 106 -3.18 50.82 4.17
C LEU A 106 -3.25 49.98 2.88
N GLU A 107 -3.65 50.61 1.77
CA GLU A 107 -3.72 50.03 0.41
C GLU A 107 -2.38 49.48 -0.09
N ASN A 108 -1.24 49.96 0.44
CA ASN A 108 0.09 49.56 0.00
C ASN A 108 0.65 48.41 0.89
N PRO A 109 0.81 47.17 0.38
CA PRO A 109 1.22 46.01 1.18
C PRO A 109 2.65 46.05 1.75
N LEU A 110 3.45 47.05 1.36
CA LEU A 110 4.79 47.28 1.93
C LEU A 110 4.74 48.28 3.10
N LEU A 111 3.70 49.13 3.17
CA LEU A 111 3.51 50.10 4.24
C LEU A 111 2.61 49.56 5.36
N SER A 112 1.55 48.81 5.02
CA SER A 112 0.64 48.20 6.00
C SER A 112 1.32 47.16 6.91
N LYS A 113 2.44 46.58 6.47
CA LYS A 113 3.30 45.69 7.29
C LYS A 113 4.04 46.42 8.41
N GLY A 114 4.13 47.76 8.39
CA GLY A 114 4.73 48.55 9.47
C GLY A 114 3.72 48.81 10.59
N THR A 115 3.79 48.05 11.69
CA THR A 115 2.81 48.07 12.79
C THR A 115 2.51 49.50 13.31
N ASP A 116 3.54 50.30 13.62
CA ASP A 116 3.37 51.66 14.14
C ASP A 116 2.69 52.62 13.14
N LEU A 117 2.90 52.38 11.84
CA LEU A 117 2.33 53.20 10.76
C LEU A 117 0.88 52.80 10.52
N LYS A 118 0.59 51.50 10.47
CA LYS A 118 -0.75 50.92 10.38
C LYS A 118 -1.64 51.38 11.54
N GLN A 119 -1.14 51.28 12.78
CA GLN A 119 -1.86 51.76 13.98
C GLN A 119 -2.17 53.26 13.90
N ARG A 120 -1.26 54.10 13.40
CA ARG A 120 -1.51 55.55 13.25
C ARG A 120 -2.55 55.86 12.18
N ALA A 121 -2.55 55.14 11.06
CA ALA A 121 -3.62 55.25 10.06
C ALA A 121 -4.98 54.83 10.66
N PHE A 122 -5.03 53.75 11.45
CA PHE A 122 -6.24 53.35 12.17
C PHE A 122 -6.72 54.44 13.14
N HIS A 123 -5.81 55.06 13.92
CA HIS A 123 -6.17 56.13 14.84
C HIS A 123 -6.75 57.37 14.13
N CYS A 124 -6.17 57.77 12.99
CA CYS A 124 -6.73 58.86 12.17
C CYS A 124 -8.15 58.54 11.68
N ILE A 125 -8.38 57.33 11.18
CA ILE A 125 -9.69 56.89 10.67
C ILE A 125 -10.72 56.80 11.82
N GLY A 126 -10.38 56.12 12.92
CA GLY A 126 -11.24 55.96 14.10
C GLY A 126 -11.66 57.30 14.70
N ARG A 127 -10.73 58.25 14.83
CA ARG A 127 -11.03 59.61 15.31
C ARG A 127 -12.00 60.37 14.40
N CYS A 128 -11.86 60.20 13.08
CA CYS A 128 -12.79 60.79 12.10
C CYS A 128 -14.20 60.18 12.15
N VAL A 129 -14.30 58.87 12.36
CA VAL A 129 -15.59 58.19 12.55
C VAL A 129 -16.26 58.66 13.85
N GLN A 130 -15.51 58.74 14.96
CA GLN A 130 -16.05 59.06 16.29
C GLN A 130 -16.59 60.50 16.42
N TYR A 131 -15.99 61.50 15.76
CA TYR A 131 -16.36 62.93 15.96
C TYR A 131 -16.89 63.67 14.74
N TYR A 132 -16.67 63.17 13.52
CA TYR A 132 -16.91 63.93 12.29
C TYR A 132 -17.77 63.17 11.26
N SER A 133 -18.62 62.24 11.72
CA SER A 133 -19.64 61.57 10.89
C SER A 133 -19.09 60.76 9.71
N HIS A 134 -17.83 60.33 9.77
CA HIS A 134 -17.15 59.64 8.64
C HIS A 134 -17.61 58.18 8.42
N THR A 135 -18.55 57.66 9.23
CA THR A 135 -19.02 56.26 9.22
C THR A 135 -19.39 55.75 7.83
N PHE A 136 -20.21 56.49 7.09
CA PHE A 136 -20.69 56.08 5.77
C PHE A 136 -19.54 55.93 4.74
N THR A 137 -18.60 56.87 4.73
CA THR A 137 -17.43 56.84 3.85
C THR A 137 -16.51 55.68 4.25
N ALA A 138 -16.20 55.54 5.54
CA ALA A 138 -15.35 54.48 6.05
C ALA A 138 -15.90 53.09 5.72
N LYS A 139 -17.20 52.87 5.91
CA LYS A 139 -17.93 51.67 5.50
C LYS A 139 -17.76 51.40 4.00
N THR A 140 -18.04 52.41 3.16
CA THR A 140 -17.95 52.28 1.69
C THR A 140 -16.53 51.91 1.23
N THR A 141 -15.51 52.56 1.80
CA THR A 141 -14.10 52.26 1.47
C THR A 141 -13.67 50.87 1.97
N ILE A 142 -14.13 50.41 3.13
CA ILE A 142 -13.89 49.03 3.59
C ILE A 142 -14.48 48.02 2.61
N ILE A 143 -15.73 48.19 2.18
CA ILE A 143 -16.40 47.30 1.22
C ILE A 143 -15.69 47.32 -0.15
N GLN A 144 -15.27 48.49 -0.63
CA GLN A 144 -14.50 48.62 -1.88
C GLN A 144 -13.13 47.93 -1.79
N ASN A 145 -12.42 48.08 -0.68
CA ASN A 145 -11.13 47.43 -0.48
C ASN A 145 -11.25 45.90 -0.46
N LEU A 146 -12.29 45.36 0.20
CA LEU A 146 -12.60 43.93 0.20
C LEU A 146 -13.06 43.40 -1.18
N GLN A 147 -13.68 44.24 -2.02
CA GLN A 147 -14.07 43.85 -3.38
C GLN A 147 -12.88 43.88 -4.38
N HIS A 148 -11.90 44.76 -4.18
CA HIS A 148 -10.82 44.98 -5.16
C HIS A 148 -9.44 44.42 -4.77
N TYR A 149 -9.17 44.13 -3.49
CA TYR A 149 -7.84 43.71 -3.04
C TYR A 149 -7.86 42.57 -2.01
N ASP A 150 -7.42 41.38 -2.43
CA ASP A 150 -7.44 40.18 -1.59
C ASP A 150 -6.55 40.29 -0.33
N ASP A 151 -5.37 40.89 -0.46
CA ASP A 151 -4.38 41.05 0.61
C ASP A 151 -4.83 41.99 1.73
N LEU A 152 -5.83 42.84 1.50
CA LEU A 152 -6.33 43.82 2.48
C LEU A 152 -7.37 43.26 3.45
N SER A 153 -7.86 42.03 3.22
CA SER A 153 -8.88 41.36 4.06
C SER A 153 -8.58 41.48 5.56
N ASP A 154 -7.36 41.13 5.97
CA ASP A 154 -6.95 41.11 7.38
C ASP A 154 -6.79 42.53 7.94
N THR A 155 -6.22 43.44 7.14
CA THR A 155 -5.98 44.84 7.54
C THR A 155 -7.29 45.62 7.71
N MET A 156 -8.33 45.29 6.93
CA MET A 156 -9.67 45.87 7.10
C MET A 156 -10.40 45.30 8.32
N ALA A 157 -10.18 44.02 8.68
CA ALA A 157 -10.71 43.44 9.91
C ALA A 157 -10.04 44.08 11.14
N GLU A 158 -8.71 44.18 11.17
CA GLU A 158 -7.98 44.90 12.22
C GLU A 158 -8.44 46.37 12.37
N LEU A 159 -8.60 47.10 11.26
CA LEU A 159 -9.09 48.48 11.26
C LEU A 159 -10.47 48.58 11.93
N LEU A 160 -11.38 47.65 11.61
CA LEU A 160 -12.72 47.65 12.18
C LEU A 160 -12.69 47.35 13.69
N VAL A 161 -11.81 46.46 14.14
CA VAL A 161 -11.61 46.12 15.55
C VAL A 161 -10.98 47.29 16.33
N ALA A 162 -10.01 48.00 15.77
CA ALA A 162 -9.45 49.22 16.37
C ALA A 162 -10.53 50.32 16.50
N CYS A 163 -11.32 50.56 15.45
CA CYS A 163 -12.46 51.48 15.52
C CYS A 163 -13.51 51.07 16.57
N TYR A 164 -13.75 49.76 16.74
CA TYR A 164 -14.71 49.24 17.72
C TYR A 164 -14.20 49.39 19.17
N ASN A 165 -12.97 48.94 19.45
CA ASN A 165 -12.40 48.91 20.81
C ASN A 165 -11.87 50.27 21.27
N ASP A 166 -11.09 50.97 20.44
CA ASP A 166 -10.31 52.14 20.87
C ASP A 166 -11.11 53.46 20.73
N PHE A 167 -12.16 53.45 19.89
CA PHE A 167 -12.97 54.62 19.54
C PHE A 167 -14.49 54.44 19.76
N GLU A 168 -14.91 53.32 20.38
CA GLU A 168 -16.31 52.97 20.66
C GLU A 168 -17.25 53.04 19.44
N ALA A 169 -16.71 52.93 18.21
CA ALA A 169 -17.44 53.20 16.97
C ALA A 169 -18.31 52.01 16.52
N HIS A 170 -19.11 51.46 17.45
CA HIS A 170 -19.89 50.23 17.28
C HIS A 170 -20.80 50.25 16.02
N GLN A 171 -21.33 51.42 15.66
CA GLN A 171 -22.18 51.62 14.48
C GLN A 171 -21.47 51.25 13.17
N LEU A 172 -20.16 51.52 13.04
CA LEU A 172 -19.42 51.18 11.82
C LEU A 172 -19.38 49.67 11.58
N ALA A 173 -19.18 48.88 12.63
CA ALA A 173 -19.17 47.43 12.53
C ALA A 173 -20.57 46.85 12.31
N ASP A 174 -21.60 47.44 12.92
CA ASP A 174 -22.99 47.08 12.66
C ASP A 174 -23.42 47.36 11.21
N GLU A 175 -22.96 48.46 10.61
CA GLU A 175 -23.25 48.79 9.21
C GLU A 175 -22.44 47.93 8.22
N VAL A 176 -21.13 47.72 8.45
CA VAL A 176 -20.28 46.89 7.58
C VAL A 176 -20.79 45.45 7.53
N LEU A 177 -21.12 44.84 8.68
CA LEU A 177 -21.63 43.46 8.69
C LEU A 177 -23.03 43.34 8.08
N ARG A 178 -23.88 44.37 8.22
CA ARG A 178 -25.19 44.41 7.57
C ARG A 178 -25.08 44.57 6.05
N GLU A 179 -24.14 45.38 5.56
CA GLU A 179 -23.91 45.54 4.12
C GLU A 179 -23.30 44.29 3.50
N ILE A 180 -22.31 43.66 4.17
CA ILE A 180 -21.78 42.36 3.76
C ILE A 180 -22.91 41.33 3.75
N GLY A 181 -23.67 41.19 4.84
CA GLY A 181 -24.76 40.23 4.96
C GLY A 181 -25.89 40.37 3.93
N ASN A 182 -26.04 41.53 3.30
CA ASN A 182 -27.01 41.81 2.24
C ASN A 182 -26.40 41.83 0.81
N ARG A 183 -25.14 41.39 0.63
CA ARG A 183 -24.53 41.18 -0.69
C ARG A 183 -24.79 39.78 -1.22
N ASP A 184 -25.32 39.69 -2.44
CA ASP A 184 -25.28 38.47 -3.24
C ASP A 184 -23.94 38.36 -3.99
N PHE A 185 -23.34 37.17 -3.99
CA PHE A 185 -22.03 36.90 -4.61
C PHE A 185 -22.14 36.20 -5.97
N ASN A 186 -23.34 36.07 -6.53
CA ASN A 186 -23.63 35.23 -7.71
C ASN A 186 -23.20 35.88 -9.06
N GLY A 187 -22.44 36.99 -9.03
CA GLY A 187 -22.04 37.77 -10.20
C GLY A 187 -20.77 37.24 -10.88
N ALA A 188 -20.85 36.89 -12.16
CA ALA A 188 -19.76 36.26 -12.92
C ALA A 188 -18.46 37.10 -13.08
N GLN A 189 -18.47 38.39 -12.69
CA GLN A 189 -17.28 39.26 -12.70
C GLN A 189 -16.51 39.25 -11.36
N ASP A 190 -17.15 38.89 -10.25
CA ASP A 190 -16.60 38.94 -8.88
C ASP A 190 -15.88 37.61 -8.50
N LYS A 191 -14.86 37.21 -9.27
CA LYS A 191 -14.20 35.90 -9.07
C LYS A 191 -13.34 35.79 -7.79
N ASN A 192 -12.77 36.89 -7.32
CA ASN A 192 -11.90 36.89 -6.13
C ASN A 192 -12.60 37.41 -4.87
N SER A 193 -13.44 38.44 -4.99
CA SER A 193 -14.02 39.14 -3.84
C SER A 193 -14.74 38.24 -2.81
N PRO A 194 -15.48 37.16 -3.16
CA PRO A 194 -16.15 36.31 -2.16
C PRO A 194 -15.16 35.56 -1.24
N LYS A 195 -13.93 35.30 -1.71
CA LYS A 195 -12.84 34.72 -0.91
C LYS A 195 -12.29 35.76 0.09
N SER A 196 -12.24 37.01 -0.32
CA SER A 196 -11.67 38.13 0.43
C SER A 196 -12.65 38.63 1.51
N PHE A 197 -13.94 38.75 1.18
CA PHE A 197 -15.01 38.89 2.18
C PHE A 197 -15.05 37.70 3.15
N GLY A 198 -14.89 36.47 2.67
CA GLY A 198 -14.78 35.28 3.53
C GLY A 198 -13.61 35.34 4.51
N ARG A 199 -12.41 35.69 4.04
CA ARG A 199 -11.21 35.87 4.88
C ARG A 199 -11.38 36.97 5.93
N PHE A 200 -11.96 38.11 5.53
CA PHE A 200 -12.30 39.20 6.45
C PHE A 200 -13.26 38.75 7.56
N LEU A 201 -14.34 38.02 7.23
CA LEU A 201 -15.29 37.52 8.24
C LEU A 201 -14.65 36.52 9.21
N VAL A 202 -13.79 35.63 8.70
CA VAL A 202 -13.00 34.71 9.53
C VAL A 202 -12.12 35.49 10.50
N HIS A 203 -11.26 36.39 10.02
CA HIS A 203 -10.32 37.10 10.88
C HIS A 203 -11.04 38.05 11.87
N LEU A 204 -12.15 38.67 11.47
CA LEU A 204 -12.99 39.46 12.37
C LEU A 204 -13.62 38.60 13.48
N SER A 205 -13.97 37.33 13.21
CA SER A 205 -14.46 36.39 14.22
C SER A 205 -13.38 35.90 15.19
N GLU A 206 -12.10 35.93 14.79
CA GLU A 206 -10.96 35.63 15.67
C GLU A 206 -10.66 36.81 16.60
N LEU A 207 -10.69 38.05 16.07
CA LEU A 207 -10.35 39.26 16.80
C LEU A 207 -11.49 39.84 17.65
N CYS A 208 -12.75 39.77 17.19
CA CYS A 208 -13.91 40.33 17.88
C CYS A 208 -15.20 39.50 17.67
N PRO A 209 -15.23 38.24 18.15
CA PRO A 209 -16.36 37.32 17.96
C PRO A 209 -17.70 37.87 18.44
N LYS A 210 -17.71 38.68 19.52
CA LYS A 210 -18.91 39.33 20.09
C LYS A 210 -19.69 40.14 19.05
N VAL A 211 -19.00 40.80 18.12
CA VAL A 211 -19.62 41.63 17.09
C VAL A 211 -20.19 40.77 15.96
N VAL A 212 -19.46 39.74 15.55
CA VAL A 212 -19.92 38.78 14.52
C VAL A 212 -21.15 38.01 15.02
N LEU A 213 -21.15 37.56 16.29
CA LEU A 213 -22.26 36.88 16.94
C LEU A 213 -23.58 37.67 16.86
N LYS A 214 -23.53 38.99 17.10
CA LYS A 214 -24.69 39.89 17.03
C LYS A 214 -25.37 39.91 15.66
N HIS A 215 -24.61 39.71 14.57
CA HIS A 215 -25.12 39.71 13.20
C HIS A 215 -25.29 38.30 12.61
N MET A 216 -25.07 37.25 13.40
CA MET A 216 -25.05 35.88 12.89
C MET A 216 -26.38 35.47 12.24
N GLY A 217 -27.53 35.94 12.74
CA GLY A 217 -28.84 35.72 12.09
C GLY A 217 -28.99 36.32 10.68
N ILE A 218 -28.15 37.28 10.30
CA ILE A 218 -28.04 37.75 8.90
C ILE A 218 -27.04 36.85 8.15
N LEU A 219 -25.87 36.59 8.75
CA LEU A 219 -24.74 35.89 8.12
C LEU A 219 -25.01 34.38 7.86
N VAL A 220 -25.90 33.73 8.61
CA VAL A 220 -26.27 32.30 8.43
C VAL A 220 -26.72 32.00 7.00
N ARG A 221 -27.40 32.94 6.31
CA ARG A 221 -27.88 32.74 4.92
C ARG A 221 -26.77 32.32 3.94
N PHE A 222 -25.53 32.68 4.24
CA PHE A 222 -24.37 32.34 3.42
C PHE A 222 -23.97 30.86 3.50
N LEU A 223 -24.49 30.09 4.46
CA LEU A 223 -24.38 28.63 4.43
C LEU A 223 -25.06 28.02 3.21
N ASP A 224 -26.03 28.71 2.60
CA ASP A 224 -26.77 28.20 1.43
C ASP A 224 -26.41 28.96 0.14
N SER A 225 -25.35 29.78 0.18
CA SER A 225 -24.73 30.35 -1.01
C SER A 225 -24.13 29.25 -1.91
N GLU A 226 -24.29 29.38 -3.23
CA GLU A 226 -23.71 28.44 -4.20
C GLU A 226 -22.18 28.34 -4.08
N LEU A 227 -21.51 29.43 -3.67
CA LEU A 227 -20.05 29.53 -3.60
C LEU A 227 -19.46 28.80 -2.38
N PRO A 228 -18.66 27.71 -2.59
CA PRO A 228 -18.08 26.95 -1.48
C PRO A 228 -17.10 27.74 -0.60
N SER A 229 -16.50 28.80 -1.14
CA SER A 229 -15.60 29.70 -0.40
C SER A 229 -16.32 30.43 0.73
N VAL A 230 -17.52 30.96 0.45
CA VAL A 230 -18.32 31.69 1.43
C VAL A 230 -18.91 30.72 2.46
N ARG A 231 -19.46 29.58 2.01
CA ARG A 231 -19.90 28.50 2.91
C ARG A 231 -18.79 28.07 3.88
N SER A 232 -17.58 27.84 3.37
CA SER A 232 -16.42 27.46 4.17
C SER A 232 -16.03 28.54 5.19
N ALA A 233 -16.06 29.82 4.81
CA ALA A 233 -15.77 30.92 5.73
C ALA A 233 -16.79 31.00 6.88
N ILE A 234 -18.06 30.72 6.63
CA ILE A 234 -19.10 30.75 7.68
C ILE A 234 -19.04 29.52 8.59
N ILE A 235 -18.74 28.34 8.04
CA ILE A 235 -18.40 27.13 8.84
C ILE A 235 -17.23 27.43 9.80
N GLU A 236 -16.23 28.17 9.32
CA GLU A 236 -15.08 28.60 10.12
C GLU A 236 -15.45 29.62 11.21
N VAL A 237 -16.25 30.63 10.88
CA VAL A 237 -16.81 31.60 11.85
C VAL A 237 -17.63 30.89 12.93
N ILE A 238 -18.48 29.92 12.59
CA ILE A 238 -19.27 29.14 13.55
C ILE A 238 -18.35 28.40 14.54
N GLY A 239 -17.28 27.78 14.06
CA GLY A 239 -16.26 27.16 14.93
C GLY A 239 -15.63 28.14 15.92
N ASN A 240 -15.28 29.34 15.47
CA ASN A 240 -14.70 30.39 16.30
C ASN A 240 -15.73 30.94 17.32
N LEU A 241 -17.01 31.03 16.95
CA LEU A 241 -18.11 31.43 17.85
C LEU A 241 -18.39 30.37 18.92
N ILE A 242 -18.34 29.07 18.59
CA ILE A 242 -18.46 27.99 19.60
C ILE A 242 -17.32 28.09 20.62
N LEU A 243 -16.07 28.26 20.17
CA LEU A 243 -14.92 28.44 21.06
C LEU A 243 -15.12 29.66 21.98
N TYR A 244 -15.50 30.82 21.42
CA TYR A 244 -15.77 32.04 22.19
C TYR A 244 -16.88 31.84 23.23
N LEU A 245 -18.03 31.30 22.84
CA LEU A 245 -19.15 31.06 23.75
C LEU A 245 -18.80 30.05 24.85
N SER A 246 -17.93 29.07 24.57
CA SER A 246 -17.47 28.08 25.54
C SER A 246 -16.47 28.62 26.57
N GLY A 247 -15.86 29.79 26.32
CA GLY A 247 -14.98 30.49 27.25
C GLY A 247 -15.69 31.48 28.18
N LEU A 248 -17.01 31.63 28.06
CA LEU A 248 -17.84 32.49 28.91
C LEU A 248 -18.59 31.67 29.97
N GLU A 249 -19.02 32.33 31.06
CA GLU A 249 -19.91 31.70 32.04
C GLU A 249 -21.25 31.34 31.39
N ALA A 250 -21.45 30.04 31.13
CA ALA A 250 -22.45 29.57 30.18
C ALA A 250 -23.89 29.68 30.70
N THR A 251 -24.55 30.79 30.36
CA THR A 251 -25.99 31.02 30.54
C THR A 251 -26.80 29.99 29.75
N ASN A 252 -28.00 29.61 30.23
CA ASN A 252 -28.86 28.63 29.56
C ASN A 252 -29.11 28.95 28.07
N MET A 253 -29.26 30.23 27.71
CA MET A 253 -29.39 30.70 26.32
C MET A 253 -28.15 30.39 25.46
N GLN A 254 -26.94 30.64 25.99
CA GLN A 254 -25.69 30.38 25.27
C GLN A 254 -25.48 28.87 25.04
N ARG A 255 -25.96 28.01 25.93
CA ARG A 255 -25.91 26.54 25.75
C ARG A 255 -26.83 26.05 24.63
N HIS A 256 -27.97 26.71 24.41
CA HIS A 256 -28.83 26.43 23.24
C HIS A 256 -28.14 26.88 21.95
N GLN A 257 -27.63 28.13 21.90
CA GLN A 257 -26.89 28.65 20.74
C GLN A 257 -25.66 27.80 20.37
N ILE A 258 -24.89 27.31 21.34
CA ILE A 258 -23.80 26.35 21.10
C ILE A 258 -24.33 25.06 20.45
N THR A 259 -25.50 24.57 20.87
CA THR A 259 -26.10 23.33 20.33
C THR A 259 -26.60 23.53 18.90
N GLU A 260 -27.30 24.64 18.63
CA GLU A 260 -27.71 25.05 17.27
C GLU A 260 -26.49 25.15 16.33
N TYR A 261 -25.38 25.74 16.80
CA TYR A 261 -24.14 25.84 16.04
C TYR A 261 -23.46 24.49 15.80
N PHE A 262 -23.54 23.54 16.74
CA PHE A 262 -23.10 22.17 16.49
C PHE A 262 -23.97 21.48 15.43
N GLU A 263 -25.29 21.64 15.47
CA GLU A 263 -26.20 21.02 14.51
C GLU A 263 -26.02 21.58 13.09
N LEU A 264 -25.77 22.89 12.95
CA LEU A 264 -25.35 23.49 11.69
C LEU A 264 -23.99 22.95 11.18
N LEU A 265 -23.02 22.66 12.05
CA LEU A 265 -21.77 22.01 11.64
C LEU A 265 -21.99 20.54 11.23
N GLU A 266 -22.80 19.79 11.97
CA GLU A 266 -23.13 18.39 11.69
C GLU A 266 -23.77 18.21 10.31
N GLN A 267 -24.71 19.09 9.93
CA GLN A 267 -25.29 19.11 8.57
C GLN A 267 -24.22 19.23 7.47
N ARG A 268 -23.21 20.09 7.66
CA ARG A 268 -22.23 20.41 6.61
C ARG A 268 -21.13 19.35 6.44
N PHE A 269 -21.10 18.29 7.27
CA PHE A 269 -20.39 17.04 6.93
C PHE A 269 -20.91 16.39 5.63
N ARG A 270 -22.13 16.73 5.20
CA ARG A 270 -22.78 16.22 3.97
C ARG A 270 -22.79 17.24 2.81
N ASP A 271 -22.07 18.37 2.90
CA ASP A 271 -22.01 19.37 1.82
C ASP A 271 -21.45 18.77 0.51
N ASN A 272 -22.12 19.03 -0.61
CA ASN A 272 -21.72 18.55 -1.93
C ASN A 272 -20.24 18.86 -2.27
N ASN A 273 -19.72 20.01 -1.85
CA ASN A 273 -18.35 20.42 -2.13
C ASN A 273 -17.35 19.91 -1.07
N PHE A 274 -16.23 19.33 -1.54
CA PHE A 274 -15.19 18.80 -0.67
C PHE A 274 -14.50 19.87 0.18
N ALA A 275 -14.46 21.14 -0.27
CA ALA A 275 -13.84 22.24 0.48
C ALA A 275 -14.58 22.52 1.78
N CYS A 276 -15.92 22.55 1.73
CA CYS A 276 -16.78 22.72 2.91
C CYS A 276 -16.59 21.56 3.89
N ARG A 277 -16.70 20.31 3.42
CA ARG A 277 -16.45 19.11 4.24
C ARG A 277 -15.06 19.11 4.88
N SER A 278 -14.03 19.48 4.12
CA SER A 278 -12.66 19.66 4.62
C SER A 278 -12.58 20.73 5.72
N LYS A 279 -13.30 21.84 5.56
CA LYS A 279 -13.31 22.94 6.53
C LYS A 279 -14.06 22.57 7.82
N VAL A 280 -15.16 21.82 7.74
CA VAL A 280 -15.83 21.27 8.94
C VAL A 280 -14.87 20.40 9.74
N LEU A 281 -14.08 19.53 9.09
CA LEU A 281 -13.08 18.70 9.76
C LEU A 281 -11.93 19.53 10.38
N GLN A 282 -11.49 20.61 9.73
CA GLN A 282 -10.52 21.56 10.30
C GLN A 282 -11.08 22.28 11.54
N VAL A 283 -12.35 22.69 11.52
CA VAL A 283 -13.05 23.26 12.67
C VAL A 283 -13.14 22.23 13.81
N CYS A 284 -13.52 20.99 13.50
CA CYS A 284 -13.59 19.91 14.49
C CYS A 284 -12.23 19.63 15.16
N ILE A 285 -11.11 19.74 14.43
CA ILE A 285 -9.76 19.68 15.01
C ILE A 285 -9.56 20.83 16.01
N ARG A 286 -9.78 22.10 15.63
CA ARG A 286 -9.62 23.25 16.54
C ARG A 286 -10.54 23.19 17.76
N LEU A 287 -11.74 22.61 17.63
CA LEU A 287 -12.64 22.40 18.77
C LEU A 287 -12.08 21.44 19.84
N THR A 288 -11.08 20.61 19.51
CA THR A 288 -10.37 19.79 20.52
C THR A 288 -9.33 20.56 21.34
N GLU A 289 -8.81 21.67 20.79
CA GLU A 289 -7.81 22.55 21.40
C GLU A 289 -8.44 23.44 22.50
N GLY A 290 -9.77 23.60 22.49
CA GLY A 290 -10.53 24.35 23.49
C GLY A 290 -10.53 23.71 24.88
N SER A 291 -10.78 24.53 25.91
CA SER A 291 -10.94 24.08 27.30
C SER A 291 -12.17 23.19 27.50
N ALA A 292 -13.31 23.57 26.92
CA ALA A 292 -14.55 22.80 26.94
C ALA A 292 -14.44 21.50 26.11
N LYS A 293 -14.91 20.38 26.68
CA LYS A 293 -14.77 19.04 26.06
C LYS A 293 -16.05 18.45 25.44
N PHE A 294 -17.15 19.21 25.45
CA PHE A 294 -18.43 18.94 24.76
C PHE A 294 -18.93 17.47 24.77
N PRO A 295 -19.10 16.84 25.96
CA PRO A 295 -19.31 15.39 26.06
C PRO A 295 -20.60 14.87 25.41
N LYS A 296 -21.63 15.69 25.20
CA LYS A 296 -22.86 15.29 24.48
C LYS A 296 -22.67 15.26 22.96
N GLN A 297 -21.93 16.22 22.41
CA GLN A 297 -21.73 16.41 20.97
C GLN A 297 -20.55 15.57 20.43
N ARG A 298 -19.51 15.37 21.25
CA ARG A 298 -18.30 14.61 20.89
C ARG A 298 -18.58 13.24 20.27
N PRO A 299 -19.51 12.40 20.78
CA PRO A 299 -19.82 11.12 20.13
C PRO A 299 -20.48 11.26 18.75
N ARG A 300 -21.42 12.22 18.57
CA ARG A 300 -22.08 12.52 17.27
C ARG A 300 -21.05 12.94 16.21
N LEU A 301 -20.12 13.82 16.59
CA LEU A 301 -19.03 14.27 15.72
C LEU A 301 -18.08 13.13 15.34
N ILE A 302 -17.80 12.20 16.25
CA ILE A 302 -16.96 11.03 15.97
C ILE A 302 -17.65 10.09 14.97
N ASP A 303 -18.92 9.77 15.16
CA ASP A 303 -19.71 8.96 14.21
C ASP A 303 -19.68 9.60 12.80
N LEU A 304 -19.85 10.93 12.72
CA LEU A 304 -19.76 11.68 11.47
C LEU A 304 -18.34 11.69 10.87
N ILE A 305 -17.28 11.82 11.66
CA ILE A 305 -15.88 11.77 11.22
C ILE A 305 -15.54 10.40 10.63
N ILE A 306 -15.91 9.31 11.31
CA ILE A 306 -15.68 7.93 10.83
C ILE A 306 -16.42 7.72 9.49
N SER A 307 -17.65 8.25 9.35
CA SER A 307 -18.39 8.22 8.09
C SER A 307 -17.73 8.98 6.92
N ARG A 308 -16.63 9.73 7.13
CA ARG A 308 -15.82 10.38 6.08
C ARG A 308 -14.54 9.61 5.74
N PHE A 309 -14.31 8.42 6.29
CA PHE A 309 -13.19 7.56 5.87
C PHE A 309 -13.40 6.98 4.47
N GLU A 310 -14.65 6.84 4.02
CA GLU A 310 -15.02 6.40 2.66
C GLU A 310 -15.29 7.57 1.70
N ASP A 311 -14.88 8.79 2.08
CA ASP A 311 -15.09 9.97 1.24
C ASP A 311 -14.37 9.85 -0.12
N LYS A 312 -15.04 10.25 -1.20
CA LYS A 312 -14.47 10.25 -2.56
C LYS A 312 -13.18 11.08 -2.66
N THR A 313 -13.04 12.13 -1.85
CA THR A 313 -11.89 13.04 -1.88
C THR A 313 -10.84 12.66 -0.84
N SER A 314 -9.64 12.30 -1.31
CA SER A 314 -8.45 11.96 -0.51
C SER A 314 -8.11 12.96 0.59
N TYR A 315 -8.19 14.27 0.29
CA TYR A 315 -7.96 15.33 1.27
C TYR A 315 -8.99 15.36 2.41
N VAL A 316 -10.25 14.94 2.15
CA VAL A 316 -11.29 14.82 3.19
C VAL A 316 -11.02 13.59 4.05
N ARG A 317 -10.72 12.42 3.45
CA ARG A 317 -10.29 11.22 4.19
C ARG A 317 -9.10 11.53 5.11
N LYS A 318 -8.08 12.19 4.58
CA LYS A 318 -6.90 12.65 5.32
C LYS A 318 -7.29 13.47 6.57
N LEU A 319 -8.13 14.48 6.39
CA LEU A 319 -8.55 15.35 7.49
C LEU A 319 -9.47 14.64 8.50
N ALA A 320 -10.24 13.64 8.06
CA ALA A 320 -11.07 12.83 8.95
C ALA A 320 -10.19 11.95 9.88
N ILE A 321 -9.16 11.29 9.32
CA ILE A 321 -8.19 10.52 10.11
C ILE A 321 -7.51 11.44 11.14
N LYS A 322 -7.02 12.60 10.69
CA LYS A 322 -6.39 13.60 11.58
C LYS A 322 -7.35 14.11 12.66
N ALA A 323 -8.62 14.34 12.33
CA ALA A 323 -9.64 14.72 13.30
C ALA A 323 -9.85 13.62 14.35
N LEU A 324 -9.98 12.36 13.94
CA LEU A 324 -10.13 11.25 14.88
C LEU A 324 -8.89 11.11 15.81
N THR A 325 -7.68 11.29 15.28
CA THR A 325 -6.45 11.35 16.09
C THR A 325 -6.48 12.51 17.11
N ALA A 326 -6.97 13.70 16.74
CA ALA A 326 -7.13 14.82 17.66
C ALA A 326 -8.20 14.55 18.73
N PHE A 327 -9.31 13.90 18.36
CA PHE A 327 -10.33 13.45 19.32
C PHE A 327 -9.84 12.31 20.24
N LEU A 328 -8.86 11.52 19.83
CA LEU A 328 -8.18 10.55 20.68
C LEU A 328 -7.22 11.24 21.67
N LEU A 329 -6.29 12.06 21.18
CA LEU A 329 -5.28 12.75 22.01
C LEU A 329 -5.85 13.73 23.05
N THR A 330 -7.14 14.08 22.98
CA THR A 330 -7.80 15.07 23.84
C THR A 330 -9.02 14.50 24.60
N HIS A 331 -9.08 13.18 24.78
CA HIS A 331 -10.24 12.50 25.36
C HIS A 331 -10.53 12.93 26.82
N PRO A 332 -11.80 13.04 27.25
CA PRO A 332 -12.14 13.29 28.65
C PRO A 332 -12.06 12.04 29.55
N PHE A 333 -11.79 10.87 28.97
CA PHE A 333 -12.00 9.56 29.62
C PHE A 333 -10.78 9.00 30.36
N ALA A 334 -9.92 9.89 30.87
CA ALA A 334 -9.10 9.68 32.06
C ALA A 334 -8.68 11.07 32.56
N LEU A 335 -8.73 11.32 33.87
CA LEU A 335 -8.41 12.66 34.43
C LEU A 335 -7.00 13.14 34.06
N ASP A 336 -6.03 12.23 34.00
CA ASP A 336 -4.63 12.50 33.70
C ASP A 336 -4.06 11.61 32.57
N GLY A 337 -4.89 11.20 31.60
CA GLY A 337 -4.42 10.49 30.40
C GLY A 337 -4.06 9.01 30.56
N GLY A 338 -4.68 8.31 31.51
CA GLY A 338 -4.59 6.84 31.66
C GLY A 338 -5.14 6.05 30.45
N PRO A 339 -4.87 4.73 30.37
CA PRO A 339 -5.17 3.91 29.20
C PRO A 339 -6.67 3.56 29.07
N LEU A 340 -7.13 3.41 27.83
CA LEU A 340 -8.52 3.15 27.45
C LEU A 340 -8.80 1.65 27.25
N VAL A 341 -8.39 0.80 28.21
CA VAL A 341 -8.56 -0.65 28.11
C VAL A 341 -10.04 -1.01 28.29
N GLN A 342 -10.65 -1.60 27.26
CA GLN A 342 -12.07 -1.96 27.22
C GLN A 342 -12.48 -2.87 28.40
N GLU A 343 -11.67 -3.88 28.72
CA GLU A 343 -11.96 -4.83 29.82
C GLU A 343 -11.91 -4.17 31.21
N GLU A 344 -10.97 -3.23 31.42
CA GLU A 344 -10.89 -2.46 32.67
C GLU A 344 -12.11 -1.55 32.84
N LEU A 345 -12.50 -0.84 31.77
CA LEU A 345 -13.65 0.06 31.77
C LEU A 345 -14.97 -0.71 31.93
N ALA A 346 -15.10 -1.87 31.28
CA ALA A 346 -16.27 -2.75 31.42
C ALA A 346 -16.36 -3.41 32.81
N THR A 347 -15.23 -3.65 33.47
CA THR A 347 -15.22 -4.16 34.86
C THR A 347 -15.60 -3.05 35.83
N LYS A 348 -14.97 -1.87 35.76
CA LYS A 348 -15.33 -0.71 36.59
C LYS A 348 -16.79 -0.28 36.44
N LEU A 349 -17.38 -0.42 35.23
CA LEU A 349 -18.81 -0.21 35.00
C LEU A 349 -19.68 -1.26 35.70
N ARG A 350 -19.31 -2.55 35.67
CA ARG A 350 -20.03 -3.61 36.41
C ARG A 350 -19.94 -3.40 37.91
N ASP A 351 -18.76 -3.10 38.45
CA ASP A 351 -18.55 -2.84 39.87
C ASP A 351 -19.47 -1.71 40.37
N VAL A 352 -19.60 -0.61 39.60
CA VAL A 352 -20.51 0.51 39.89
C VAL A 352 -21.99 0.11 39.73
N GLN A 353 -22.33 -0.71 38.74
CA GLN A 353 -23.70 -1.23 38.56
C GLN A 353 -24.12 -2.14 39.71
N GLU A 354 -23.25 -3.03 40.19
CA GLU A 354 -23.49 -3.90 41.34
C GLU A 354 -23.64 -3.08 42.64
N GLN A 355 -22.80 -2.06 42.85
CA GLN A 355 -22.95 -1.13 43.97
C GLN A 355 -24.28 -0.34 43.92
N MET A 356 -24.69 0.12 42.74
CA MET A 356 -25.99 0.77 42.55
C MET A 356 -27.17 -0.19 42.79
N GLN A 357 -27.06 -1.46 42.39
CA GLN A 357 -28.08 -2.48 42.65
C GLN A 357 -28.14 -2.87 44.14
N ALA A 358 -27.01 -2.89 44.84
CA ALA A 358 -26.98 -3.08 46.30
C ALA A 358 -27.68 -1.91 47.04
N ILE A 359 -27.45 -0.66 46.63
CA ILE A 359 -28.13 0.51 47.20
C ILE A 359 -29.62 0.51 46.84
N ALA A 360 -29.98 0.22 45.59
CA ALA A 360 -31.39 0.17 45.15
C ALA A 360 -32.18 -0.94 45.86
N SER A 361 -31.60 -2.13 46.03
CA SER A 361 -32.27 -3.22 46.77
C SER A 361 -32.40 -2.91 48.27
N LEU A 362 -31.48 -2.15 48.88
CA LEU A 362 -31.65 -1.60 50.24
C LEU A 362 -32.78 -0.57 50.30
N GLN A 363 -32.93 0.29 49.28
CA GLN A 363 -34.05 1.23 49.17
C GLN A 363 -35.40 0.52 48.99
N ASP A 364 -35.46 -0.51 48.13
CA ASP A 364 -36.67 -1.34 47.95
C ASP A 364 -37.04 -2.10 49.23
N VAL A 365 -36.07 -2.68 49.94
CA VAL A 365 -36.31 -3.34 51.24
C VAL A 365 -36.81 -2.33 52.29
N ALA A 366 -36.28 -1.11 52.32
CA ALA A 366 -36.78 -0.06 53.21
C ALA A 366 -38.22 0.37 52.83
N ALA A 367 -38.52 0.53 51.54
CA ALA A 367 -39.86 0.85 51.05
C ALA A 367 -40.88 -0.28 51.31
N MET A 368 -40.47 -1.55 51.21
CA MET A 368 -41.29 -2.69 51.59
C MET A 368 -41.49 -2.79 53.12
N ALA A 369 -40.50 -2.40 53.92
CA ALA A 369 -40.63 -2.33 55.38
C ALA A 369 -41.63 -1.24 55.81
N LEU A 370 -41.57 -0.05 55.20
CA LEU A 370 -42.55 1.04 55.41
C LEU A 370 -43.97 0.64 55.01
N LYS A 371 -44.15 -0.13 53.93
CA LYS A 371 -45.45 -0.70 53.53
C LYS A 371 -45.98 -1.80 54.47
N ARG A 372 -45.22 -2.25 55.47
CA ARG A 372 -45.59 -3.35 56.38
C ARG A 372 -46.29 -2.89 57.67
N ASN A 373 -46.78 -1.64 57.73
CA ASN A 373 -47.55 -1.13 58.86
C ASN A 373 -48.98 -0.74 58.42
N PRO A 374 -49.95 -1.69 58.40
CA PRO A 374 -51.24 -1.48 57.77
C PRO A 374 -52.37 -1.21 58.76
N GLU A 375 -53.02 -0.06 58.64
CA GLU A 375 -54.44 0.10 59.01
C GLU A 375 -55.20 0.78 57.85
N VAL A 376 -56.50 0.49 57.77
CA VAL A 376 -57.47 0.95 56.76
C VAL A 376 -57.24 0.41 55.34
N THR A 377 -57.90 -0.73 55.13
CA THR A 377 -58.43 -1.32 53.88
C THR A 377 -58.98 -0.29 52.85
N VAL A 378 -59.11 -0.58 51.55
CA VAL A 378 -60.11 -1.52 50.97
C VAL A 378 -59.76 -1.92 49.51
N ALA A 379 -60.06 -3.20 49.19
CA ALA A 379 -60.35 -3.83 47.88
C ALA A 379 -59.41 -3.68 46.66
N SER A 380 -58.75 -4.81 46.39
CA SER A 380 -58.45 -5.47 45.09
C SER A 380 -59.62 -5.49 44.07
N PRO A 381 -59.47 -6.02 42.83
CA PRO A 381 -58.29 -6.57 42.12
C PRO A 381 -58.04 -5.75 40.79
N SER A 382 -57.58 -6.21 39.61
CA SER A 382 -57.08 -7.48 39.02
C SER A 382 -56.19 -7.16 37.78
N PRO A 383 -55.20 -8.00 37.38
CA PRO A 383 -54.20 -7.60 36.36
C PRO A 383 -54.21 -8.38 35.02
N SER A 384 -53.45 -7.84 34.05
CA SER A 384 -52.75 -8.52 32.93
C SER A 384 -53.55 -9.01 31.71
N PRO A 385 -52.91 -9.30 30.54
CA PRO A 385 -51.51 -9.08 30.16
C PRO A 385 -51.28 -8.43 28.76
N ASP A 386 -49.99 -8.17 28.48
CA ASP A 386 -49.28 -8.33 27.18
C ASP A 386 -49.23 -7.21 26.10
N GLU A 387 -48.25 -7.43 25.21
CA GLU A 387 -47.90 -6.85 23.90
C GLU A 387 -47.04 -5.57 23.79
N GLY A 388 -45.97 -5.71 22.99
CA GLY A 388 -45.64 -4.77 21.90
C GLY A 388 -44.89 -3.48 22.24
N VAL A 389 -43.55 -3.53 22.25
CA VAL A 389 -42.73 -2.33 21.95
C VAL A 389 -42.19 -2.47 20.53
N GLU A 390 -42.94 -1.93 19.56
CA GLU A 390 -42.44 -1.62 18.22
C GLU A 390 -42.12 -0.13 18.09
N LEU A 391 -41.37 0.21 17.04
CA LEU A 391 -40.82 1.54 16.76
C LEU A 391 -41.42 2.07 15.45
N ASP A 392 -41.90 3.30 15.46
CA ASP A 392 -41.82 4.31 14.37
C ASP A 392 -42.30 5.65 14.96
N GLU A 393 -41.57 6.76 14.83
CA GLU A 393 -41.31 7.62 13.65
C GLU A 393 -42.44 8.62 13.34
N SER A 394 -42.04 9.89 13.14
CA SER A 394 -42.80 11.06 12.63
C SER A 394 -44.12 11.44 13.35
N GLU A 395 -44.50 12.71 13.50
CA GLU A 395 -44.54 13.80 12.52
C GLU A 395 -44.16 15.18 13.08
N ASP A 396 -44.22 16.20 12.22
CA ASP A 396 -43.73 17.57 12.41
C ASP A 396 -44.87 18.60 12.23
N SER A 397 -44.68 19.79 12.80
CA SER A 397 -45.45 21.03 12.59
C SER A 397 -46.93 21.09 13.01
N MET A 398 -47.27 22.11 13.81
CA MET A 398 -48.27 23.14 13.46
C MET A 398 -48.20 24.35 14.40
N GLU A 399 -48.94 25.42 14.09
CA GLU A 399 -48.59 26.80 14.43
C GLU A 399 -49.43 27.48 15.55
N LEU A 400 -48.80 28.47 16.21
CA LEU A 400 -49.33 29.76 16.70
C LEU A 400 -50.65 29.83 17.52
N ASP A 401 -50.55 30.41 18.74
CA ASP A 401 -51.34 31.59 19.14
C ASP A 401 -50.63 32.43 20.24
N GLU A 402 -50.99 33.71 20.41
CA GLU A 402 -50.47 34.63 21.45
C GLU A 402 -51.43 34.72 22.66
N GLY A 403 -50.93 34.95 23.91
CA GLY A 403 -51.82 34.83 25.08
C GLY A 403 -51.55 35.55 26.42
N THR A 404 -50.38 36.14 26.68
CA THR A 404 -50.03 36.85 27.96
C THR A 404 -50.13 36.01 29.27
N PRO A 405 -49.72 36.56 30.43
CA PRO A 405 -48.40 37.07 30.77
C PRO A 405 -47.71 36.19 31.85
N ALA A 406 -46.41 36.38 32.08
CA ALA A 406 -45.67 35.64 33.10
C ALA A 406 -45.99 36.08 34.54
N PRO A 407 -46.17 35.13 35.48
CA PRO A 407 -45.97 35.36 36.90
C PRO A 407 -44.61 34.79 37.37
N THR A 408 -43.83 35.62 38.07
CA THR A 408 -42.78 35.17 38.99
C THR A 408 -42.91 35.97 40.28
N PRO A 409 -42.43 35.47 41.45
CA PRO A 409 -41.95 34.12 41.77
C PRO A 409 -42.83 33.47 42.87
N SER A 410 -42.23 32.62 43.72
CA SER A 410 -42.71 32.24 45.06
C SER A 410 -43.90 31.27 45.16
N ALA A 411 -43.63 30.00 44.90
CA ALA A 411 -44.20 28.90 45.67
C ALA A 411 -43.08 27.89 45.97
N GLU A 412 -42.81 27.64 47.25
CA GLU A 412 -41.84 26.61 47.68
C GLU A 412 -42.50 25.25 47.50
N VAL A 413 -42.09 24.52 46.46
CA VAL A 413 -42.42 23.09 46.34
C VAL A 413 -41.41 22.34 47.21
N GLU A 414 -41.75 22.11 48.47
CA GLU A 414 -41.06 21.13 49.30
C GLU A 414 -41.16 19.77 48.61
N GLU A 415 -40.02 19.23 48.16
CA GLU A 415 -39.96 17.83 47.72
C GLU A 415 -40.33 16.92 48.91
N PRO A 416 -41.17 15.89 48.71
CA PRO A 416 -41.57 15.00 49.80
C PRO A 416 -40.38 14.13 50.24
N VAL A 417 -39.61 14.63 51.22
CA VAL A 417 -38.44 13.95 51.80
C VAL A 417 -38.84 12.58 52.32
N LEU A 418 -38.38 11.52 51.63
CA LEU A 418 -38.59 10.13 52.01
C LEU A 418 -37.89 9.84 53.36
N PRO A 419 -38.62 9.59 54.45
CA PRO A 419 -38.03 9.46 55.77
C PRO A 419 -37.40 8.07 55.95
N GLY A 420 -36.07 7.98 55.83
CA GLY A 420 -35.32 6.76 56.14
C GLY A 420 -33.99 6.56 55.42
N ILE A 421 -33.70 7.33 54.38
CA ILE A 421 -32.41 7.29 53.66
C ILE A 421 -31.50 8.38 54.23
N SER A 422 -30.25 8.05 54.58
CA SER A 422 -29.28 9.07 54.99
C SER A 422 -28.85 9.91 53.79
N GLU A 423 -28.66 11.21 54.00
CA GLU A 423 -28.24 12.17 52.96
C GLU A 423 -26.95 11.71 52.24
N GLU A 424 -26.03 11.11 52.99
CA GLU A 424 -24.81 10.44 52.51
C GLU A 424 -25.09 9.33 51.49
N THR A 425 -26.14 8.52 51.69
CA THR A 425 -26.52 7.43 50.77
C THR A 425 -27.12 7.97 49.48
N LEU A 426 -27.91 9.05 49.55
CA LEU A 426 -28.45 9.72 48.37
C LEU A 426 -27.33 10.39 47.56
N ALA A 427 -26.41 11.09 48.22
CA ALA A 427 -25.23 11.68 47.61
C ALA A 427 -24.33 10.61 46.95
N LEU A 428 -24.08 9.48 47.62
CA LEU A 428 -23.33 8.35 47.07
C LEU A 428 -24.03 7.74 45.85
N PHE A 429 -25.36 7.58 45.88
CA PHE A 429 -26.12 7.09 44.73
C PHE A 429 -26.03 8.04 43.53
N THR A 430 -26.12 9.36 43.73
CA THR A 430 -25.89 10.37 42.69
C THR A 430 -24.45 10.32 42.15
N GLN A 431 -23.45 10.14 43.03
CA GLN A 431 -22.05 9.98 42.63
C GLN A 431 -21.85 8.72 41.76
N LEU A 432 -22.45 7.59 42.14
CA LEU A 432 -22.39 6.34 41.38
C LEU A 432 -23.13 6.46 40.04
N GLN A 433 -24.28 7.16 39.97
CA GLN A 433 -24.94 7.47 38.69
C GLN A 433 -24.02 8.26 37.74
N LEU A 434 -23.30 9.26 38.25
CA LEU A 434 -22.34 10.03 37.46
C LEU A 434 -21.15 9.18 37.00
N GLN A 435 -20.64 8.28 37.84
CA GLN A 435 -19.59 7.32 37.47
C GLN A 435 -20.06 6.29 36.44
N GLN A 436 -21.28 5.73 36.60
CA GLN A 436 -21.89 4.81 35.64
C GLN A 436 -22.00 5.48 34.27
N ARG A 437 -22.47 6.73 34.23
CA ARG A 437 -22.54 7.53 33.00
C ARG A 437 -21.15 7.73 32.39
N TYR A 438 -20.17 8.14 33.20
CA TYR A 438 -18.79 8.35 32.75
C TYR A 438 -18.19 7.10 32.10
N TYR A 439 -18.30 5.93 32.74
CA TYR A 439 -17.80 4.67 32.17
C TYR A 439 -18.60 4.20 30.95
N LYS A 440 -19.92 4.45 30.89
CA LYS A 440 -20.75 4.16 29.71
C LYS A 440 -20.37 5.03 28.51
N ASP A 441 -20.18 6.33 28.71
CA ASP A 441 -19.74 7.27 27.68
C ASP A 441 -18.29 6.97 27.24
N ALA A 442 -17.41 6.55 28.16
CA ALA A 442 -16.05 6.09 27.86
C ALA A 442 -16.02 4.80 27.02
N LEU A 443 -16.84 3.80 27.37
CA LEU A 443 -16.96 2.56 26.60
C LEU A 443 -17.49 2.83 25.19
N ARG A 444 -18.53 3.68 25.03
CA ARG A 444 -18.99 4.10 23.69
C ARG A 444 -17.85 4.66 22.85
N PHE A 445 -17.03 5.54 23.43
CA PHE A 445 -15.88 6.12 22.75
C PHE A 445 -14.85 5.06 22.31
N VAL A 446 -14.56 4.05 23.15
CA VAL A 446 -13.67 2.95 22.79
C VAL A 446 -14.25 2.07 21.67
N TYR A 447 -15.55 1.76 21.70
CA TYR A 447 -16.21 1.01 20.62
C TYR A 447 -16.17 1.78 19.29
N GLN A 448 -16.53 3.07 19.29
CA GLN A 448 -16.44 3.94 18.11
C GLN A 448 -15.03 3.94 17.48
N LEU A 449 -13.97 3.89 18.29
CA LEU A 449 -12.59 3.79 17.78
C LEU A 449 -12.22 2.38 17.31
N SER A 450 -12.73 1.32 17.95
CA SER A 450 -12.49 -0.08 17.55
C SER A 450 -13.15 -0.41 16.19
N ASP A 451 -14.35 0.11 15.94
CA ASP A 451 -15.07 -0.07 14.68
C ASP A 451 -14.43 0.73 13.52
N ALA A 452 -13.70 1.81 13.83
CA ALA A 452 -12.96 2.60 12.86
C ALA A 452 -11.63 1.95 12.40
N ILE A 453 -11.04 1.07 13.22
CA ILE A 453 -9.72 0.45 12.96
C ILE A 453 -9.68 -0.42 11.68
N PRO A 454 -10.67 -1.29 11.38
CA PRO A 454 -10.67 -2.09 10.15
C PRO A 454 -10.58 -1.25 8.86
N THR A 455 -11.24 -0.09 8.81
CA THR A 455 -11.19 0.83 7.66
C THR A 455 -9.85 1.56 7.60
N LEU A 456 -9.29 1.99 8.73
CA LEU A 456 -7.94 2.57 8.79
C LEU A 456 -6.85 1.57 8.37
N CYS A 457 -7.00 0.29 8.73
CA CYS A 457 -6.15 -0.80 8.26
C CYS A 457 -6.18 -0.99 6.74
N GLN A 458 -7.26 -0.59 6.05
CA GLN A 458 -7.33 -0.57 4.59
C GLN A 458 -6.70 0.71 4.02
N LEU A 459 -6.89 1.87 4.68
CA LEU A 459 -6.32 3.16 4.27
C LEU A 459 -4.78 3.22 4.40
N LEU A 460 -4.16 2.35 5.20
CA LEU A 460 -2.70 2.11 5.14
C LEU A 460 -2.21 1.64 3.76
N GLY A 461 -3.08 1.00 2.97
CA GLY A 461 -2.81 0.61 1.57
C GLY A 461 -3.23 1.66 0.52
N SER A 462 -3.61 2.87 0.94
CA SER A 462 -4.04 3.94 0.03
C SER A 462 -2.89 4.39 -0.88
N THR A 463 -3.19 4.64 -2.16
CA THR A 463 -2.24 5.19 -3.15
C THR A 463 -1.79 6.61 -2.80
N HIS A 464 -2.57 7.33 -1.98
CA HIS A 464 -2.23 8.67 -1.52
C HIS A 464 -1.43 8.62 -0.21
N LYS A 465 -0.09 8.74 -0.32
CA LYS A 465 0.85 8.78 0.82
C LYS A 465 0.34 9.59 2.02
N ALA A 466 -0.29 10.75 1.79
CA ALA A 466 -0.75 11.63 2.85
C ALA A 466 -1.86 11.05 3.73
N GLU A 467 -2.68 10.10 3.25
CA GLU A 467 -3.65 9.35 4.05
C GLU A 467 -2.95 8.32 4.95
N VAL A 468 -2.01 7.57 4.35
CA VAL A 468 -1.18 6.57 5.05
C VAL A 468 -0.42 7.21 6.21
N MET A 469 0.16 8.39 6.00
CA MET A 469 0.98 9.11 6.99
C MET A 469 0.21 9.55 8.24
N GLU A 470 -1.03 10.04 8.10
CA GLU A 470 -1.88 10.39 9.25
C GLU A 470 -2.49 9.12 9.90
N SER A 471 -2.68 8.05 9.11
CA SER A 471 -3.11 6.73 9.62
C SER A 471 -2.05 6.11 10.52
N MET A 472 -0.75 6.28 10.20
CA MET A 472 0.35 5.91 11.10
C MET A 472 0.30 6.68 12.42
N ASP A 473 0.04 8.00 12.39
CA ASP A 473 -0.06 8.80 13.63
C ASP A 473 -1.29 8.38 14.47
N PHE A 474 -2.41 8.03 13.83
CA PHE A 474 -3.55 7.43 14.54
C PHE A 474 -3.15 6.13 15.26
N PHE A 475 -2.51 5.19 14.56
CA PHE A 475 -2.14 3.90 15.16
C PHE A 475 -1.09 4.03 16.27
N VAL A 476 -0.15 4.99 16.18
CA VAL A 476 0.75 5.34 17.28
C VAL A 476 -0.06 5.80 18.51
N ALA A 477 -1.00 6.73 18.34
CA ALA A 477 -1.84 7.21 19.45
C ALA A 477 -2.71 6.09 20.04
N ALA A 478 -3.39 5.30 19.19
CA ALA A 478 -4.25 4.19 19.61
C ALA A 478 -3.46 3.10 20.37
N TYR A 479 -2.22 2.83 19.97
CA TYR A 479 -1.33 1.92 20.69
C TYR A 479 -0.93 2.47 22.06
N HIS A 480 -0.55 3.75 22.18
CA HIS A 480 -0.20 4.36 23.46
C HIS A 480 -1.38 4.34 24.46
N TYR A 481 -2.61 4.55 24.00
CA TYR A 481 -3.82 4.43 24.82
C TYR A 481 -4.32 2.99 25.03
N LYS A 482 -3.64 1.98 24.46
CA LYS A 482 -3.99 0.54 24.55
C LYS A 482 -5.41 0.20 24.06
N ILE A 483 -5.85 0.82 22.97
CA ILE A 483 -7.13 0.48 22.32
C ILE A 483 -7.04 -0.92 21.71
N ASP A 484 -8.11 -1.72 21.83
CA ASP A 484 -8.21 -3.03 21.17
C ASP A 484 -8.02 -2.91 19.64
N ARG A 485 -7.56 -3.99 18.99
CA ARG A 485 -7.24 -4.08 17.56
C ARG A 485 -6.16 -3.14 17.03
N ALA A 486 -5.73 -2.10 17.77
CA ALA A 486 -4.69 -1.17 17.34
C ALA A 486 -3.36 -1.86 16.97
N VAL A 487 -3.07 -2.98 17.64
CA VAL A 487 -1.91 -3.85 17.35
C VAL A 487 -1.95 -4.44 15.93
N GLU A 488 -3.13 -4.70 15.37
CA GLU A 488 -3.29 -5.19 13.98
C GLU A 488 -2.88 -4.12 12.97
N GLY A 489 -3.26 -2.86 13.22
CA GLY A 489 -2.85 -1.72 12.40
C GLY A 489 -1.35 -1.46 12.47
N VAL A 490 -0.77 -1.47 13.68
CA VAL A 490 0.69 -1.36 13.85
C VAL A 490 1.42 -2.51 13.14
N ARG A 491 0.95 -3.75 13.27
CA ARG A 491 1.49 -4.89 12.52
C ARG A 491 1.44 -4.67 11.00
N LYS A 492 0.30 -4.27 10.46
CA LYS A 492 0.14 -3.95 9.02
C LYS A 492 1.06 -2.82 8.55
N MET A 493 1.38 -1.84 9.39
CA MET A 493 2.33 -0.77 9.06
C MET A 493 3.73 -1.29 8.72
N VAL A 494 4.18 -2.44 9.25
CA VAL A 494 5.55 -2.96 9.01
C VAL A 494 5.85 -3.17 7.52
N HIS A 495 4.85 -3.58 6.74
CA HIS A 495 5.01 -3.86 5.31
C HIS A 495 5.23 -2.59 4.47
N LEU A 496 4.91 -1.40 5.01
CA LEU A 496 5.07 -0.13 4.30
C LEU A 496 6.55 0.25 4.12
N ILE A 497 7.48 -0.46 4.78
CA ILE A 497 8.94 -0.36 4.60
C ILE A 497 9.40 -0.58 3.15
N TRP A 498 8.61 -1.34 2.36
CA TRP A 498 8.88 -1.69 0.97
C TRP A 498 8.37 -0.64 -0.05
N ILE A 499 7.64 0.38 0.39
CA ILE A 499 7.14 1.44 -0.50
C ILE A 499 8.30 2.32 -0.96
N LYS A 500 8.49 2.41 -2.29
CA LYS A 500 9.55 3.22 -2.90
C LYS A 500 9.19 4.71 -2.83
N ASP A 501 9.96 5.47 -2.07
CA ASP A 501 9.81 6.93 -1.96
C ASP A 501 10.37 7.66 -3.20
N ASN A 502 9.70 7.50 -4.35
CA ASN A 502 10.06 8.11 -5.65
C ASN A 502 9.98 9.67 -5.70
N THR A 503 9.82 10.35 -4.56
CA THR A 503 9.55 11.79 -4.45
C THR A 503 10.66 12.50 -3.68
N ALA A 504 11.88 12.50 -4.23
CA ALA A 504 13.10 13.01 -3.61
C ALA A 504 13.22 14.56 -3.63
N GLY A 505 12.11 15.29 -3.45
CA GLY A 505 12.08 16.75 -3.66
C GLY A 505 10.93 17.54 -3.02
N ASP A 506 10.14 16.92 -2.14
CA ASP A 506 9.12 17.62 -1.33
C ASP A 506 9.43 17.41 0.17
N GLU A 507 9.20 18.42 1.00
CA GLU A 507 9.64 18.45 2.42
C GLU A 507 8.87 17.49 3.35
N ALA A 508 7.91 16.73 2.82
CA ALA A 508 7.24 15.66 3.55
C ALA A 508 8.19 14.47 3.73
N LYS A 509 8.53 14.14 4.99
CA LYS A 509 9.23 12.89 5.35
C LYS A 509 8.65 11.70 4.57
N GLY A 510 9.52 10.91 3.94
CA GLY A 510 9.11 9.72 3.18
C GLY A 510 8.32 8.73 4.04
N VAL A 511 7.49 7.91 3.40
CA VAL A 511 6.69 6.87 4.09
C VAL A 511 7.61 5.95 4.88
N LYS A 512 8.79 5.64 4.35
CA LYS A 512 9.82 4.85 5.06
C LYS A 512 10.34 5.55 6.32
N THR A 513 10.67 6.84 6.21
CA THR A 513 11.19 7.65 7.33
C THR A 513 10.15 7.81 8.44
N LYS A 514 8.89 8.06 8.06
CA LYS A 514 7.77 8.14 9.00
C LYS A 514 7.53 6.82 9.72
N LEU A 515 7.61 5.69 9.02
CA LEU A 515 7.47 4.36 9.64
C LEU A 515 8.54 4.14 10.72
N ILE A 516 9.79 4.53 10.44
CA ILE A 516 10.90 4.47 11.40
C ILE A 516 10.64 5.40 12.60
N ASP A 517 10.21 6.65 12.39
CA ASP A 517 9.81 7.57 13.48
C ASP A 517 8.72 6.94 14.37
N CYS A 518 7.70 6.33 13.76
CA CYS A 518 6.55 5.74 14.46
C CYS A 518 6.95 4.49 15.26
N TYR A 519 7.71 3.57 14.68
CA TYR A 519 8.21 2.39 15.40
C TYR A 519 9.18 2.75 16.51
N SER A 520 10.02 3.77 16.31
CA SER A 520 10.90 4.30 17.35
C SER A 520 10.07 4.80 18.55
N LYS A 521 9.05 5.65 18.32
CA LYS A 521 8.14 6.14 19.40
C LYS A 521 7.41 5.03 20.15
N ILE A 522 6.96 3.99 19.45
CA ILE A 522 6.20 2.89 20.06
C ILE A 522 7.11 1.99 20.90
N TYR A 523 8.25 1.57 20.36
CA TYR A 523 9.05 0.47 20.94
C TYR A 523 10.32 0.91 21.68
N ILE A 524 10.84 2.12 21.40
CA ILE A 524 12.02 2.71 22.05
C ILE A 524 11.56 3.88 22.94
N PRO A 525 11.30 3.66 24.25
CA PRO A 525 10.95 4.74 25.17
C PRO A 525 12.04 5.83 25.21
N PRO A 526 11.65 7.12 25.32
CA PRO A 526 12.60 8.25 25.31
C PRO A 526 13.51 8.23 26.54
N ARG A 527 14.79 8.55 26.34
CA ARG A 527 15.78 8.67 27.42
C ARG A 527 15.61 10.00 28.16
N GLY A 528 15.73 9.98 29.49
CA GLY A 528 15.53 11.17 30.34
C GLY A 528 14.13 11.30 30.98
N GLY A 529 13.33 10.24 31.01
CA GLY A 529 12.16 10.13 31.89
C GLY A 529 12.51 9.68 33.31
N GLU A 530 11.50 9.31 34.10
CA GLU A 530 11.68 8.81 35.49
C GLU A 530 12.42 7.46 35.58
N LEU A 531 12.46 6.70 34.47
CA LEU A 531 13.07 5.38 34.38
C LEU A 531 14.59 5.49 34.16
N SER A 532 15.36 4.70 34.91
CA SER A 532 16.82 4.57 34.71
C SER A 532 17.14 4.03 33.31
N ASP A 533 18.23 4.49 32.67
CA ASP A 533 18.69 4.01 31.36
C ASP A 533 18.80 2.47 31.27
N ARG A 534 19.13 1.80 32.37
CA ARG A 534 19.21 0.34 32.47
C ARG A 534 17.82 -0.33 32.41
N GLU A 535 16.80 0.34 32.91
CA GLU A 535 15.41 -0.10 32.88
C GLU A 535 14.74 0.25 31.54
N VAL A 536 14.98 1.45 31.01
CA VAL A 536 14.67 1.84 29.63
C VAL A 536 15.22 0.80 28.65
N THR A 537 16.52 0.47 28.75
CA THR A 537 17.17 -0.60 27.96
C THR A 537 16.48 -1.96 28.13
N SER A 538 16.12 -2.32 29.37
CA SER A 538 15.44 -3.59 29.64
C SER A 538 14.02 -3.64 29.07
N GLN A 539 13.29 -2.53 29.07
CA GLN A 539 11.97 -2.43 28.45
C GLN A 539 12.05 -2.45 26.92
N THR A 540 13.02 -1.75 26.31
CA THR A 540 13.28 -1.83 24.86
C THR A 540 13.55 -3.27 24.43
N VAL A 541 14.32 -4.04 25.21
CA VAL A 541 14.56 -5.47 24.92
C VAL A 541 13.28 -6.31 25.03
N ARG A 542 12.43 -6.10 26.06
CA ARG A 542 11.12 -6.77 26.16
C ARG A 542 10.22 -6.42 24.96
N ASN A 543 10.18 -5.15 24.58
CA ASN A 543 9.40 -4.62 23.46
C ASN A 543 9.82 -5.27 22.12
N LEU A 544 11.13 -5.29 21.82
CA LEU A 544 11.68 -5.88 20.60
C LEU A 544 11.51 -7.40 20.54
N ILE A 545 11.64 -8.11 21.66
CA ILE A 545 11.33 -9.55 21.73
C ILE A 545 9.82 -9.77 21.51
N GLY A 546 8.96 -8.95 22.12
CA GLY A 546 7.50 -9.01 21.96
C GLY A 546 7.02 -8.84 20.51
N LEU A 547 7.74 -8.09 19.68
CA LEU A 547 7.47 -7.98 18.24
C LEU A 547 7.60 -9.30 17.47
N THR A 548 8.40 -10.26 17.97
CA THR A 548 8.56 -11.57 17.32
C THR A 548 7.46 -12.58 17.68
N ASN A 549 6.70 -12.33 18.76
CA ASN A 549 5.66 -13.23 19.24
C ASN A 549 4.44 -13.23 18.28
N HIS A 550 4.12 -14.39 17.72
CA HIS A 550 3.03 -14.59 16.76
C HIS A 550 3.12 -13.68 15.51
N ALA A 551 4.34 -13.35 15.07
CA ALA A 551 4.57 -12.67 13.79
C ALA A 551 4.63 -13.69 12.64
N THR A 552 4.01 -13.35 11.51
CA THR A 552 4.10 -14.12 10.27
C THR A 552 5.47 -13.96 9.60
N LEU A 553 5.84 -14.88 8.71
CA LEU A 553 7.10 -14.80 7.97
C LEU A 553 7.24 -13.50 7.16
N ALA A 554 6.13 -12.97 6.62
CA ALA A 554 6.14 -11.70 5.88
C ALA A 554 6.36 -10.48 6.79
N GLU A 555 5.78 -10.48 8.01
CA GLU A 555 6.01 -9.45 9.02
C GLU A 555 7.46 -9.52 9.51
N LEU A 556 8.01 -10.72 9.75
CA LEU A 556 9.42 -10.90 10.14
C LEU A 556 10.39 -10.39 9.06
N THR A 557 10.18 -10.72 7.77
CA THR A 557 11.03 -10.20 6.68
C THR A 557 10.95 -8.68 6.53
N SER A 558 9.79 -8.08 6.84
CA SER A 558 9.62 -6.61 6.82
C SER A 558 10.23 -5.95 8.06
N LEU A 559 10.12 -6.60 9.22
CA LEU A 559 10.75 -6.19 10.48
C LEU A 559 12.28 -6.26 10.39
N GLU A 560 12.83 -7.24 9.66
CA GLU A 560 14.26 -7.35 9.39
C GLU A 560 14.81 -6.14 8.62
N GLU A 561 14.15 -5.74 7.52
CA GLU A 561 14.54 -4.55 6.75
C GLU A 561 14.31 -3.25 7.55
N LEU A 562 13.26 -3.17 8.37
CA LEU A 562 13.03 -2.05 9.28
C LEU A 562 14.15 -1.92 10.34
N LEU A 563 14.44 -3.01 11.07
CA LEU A 563 15.52 -3.03 12.08
C LEU A 563 16.90 -2.82 11.46
N GLY A 564 17.12 -3.33 10.25
CA GLY A 564 18.34 -3.07 9.47
C GLY A 564 18.53 -1.59 9.15
N CYS A 565 17.45 -0.84 8.89
CA CYS A 565 17.51 0.62 8.79
C CYS A 565 17.74 1.29 10.16
N MET A 566 17.01 0.89 11.21
CA MET A 566 17.18 1.45 12.55
C MET A 566 18.59 1.23 13.13
N MET A 567 19.28 0.15 12.71
CA MET A 567 20.67 -0.15 13.07
C MET A 567 21.69 0.62 12.23
N HIS A 568 21.35 0.99 10.99
CA HIS A 568 22.15 1.89 10.16
C HIS A 568 22.07 3.33 10.68
N ASP A 569 20.89 3.77 11.09
CA ASP A 569 20.61 5.12 11.60
C ASP A 569 20.93 5.27 13.12
N ASP A 570 21.66 4.28 13.68
CA ASP A 570 22.17 4.20 15.06
C ASP A 570 21.13 4.45 16.19
N LEU A 571 19.85 4.14 15.92
CA LEU A 571 18.77 4.25 16.91
C LEU A 571 18.83 3.17 18.01
N ILE A 572 19.57 2.08 17.78
CA ILE A 572 19.70 0.94 18.70
C ILE A 572 21.12 0.95 19.31
N THR A 573 21.24 1.35 20.58
CA THR A 573 22.56 1.46 21.25
C THR A 573 23.15 0.11 21.66
N ALA A 574 24.47 0.09 21.84
CA ALA A 574 25.23 -1.09 22.25
C ALA A 574 24.69 -1.76 23.53
N ASP A 575 24.13 -1.00 24.47
CA ASP A 575 23.56 -1.51 25.73
C ASP A 575 22.36 -2.44 25.48
N VAL A 576 21.52 -2.12 24.50
CA VAL A 576 20.38 -2.94 24.08
C VAL A 576 20.87 -4.27 23.51
N ILE A 577 21.95 -4.23 22.71
CA ILE A 577 22.54 -5.41 22.08
C ILE A 577 23.26 -6.30 23.12
N ALA A 578 24.02 -5.69 24.03
CA ALA A 578 24.61 -6.39 25.17
C ALA A 578 23.53 -7.03 26.07
N LYS A 579 22.40 -6.34 26.25
CA LYS A 579 21.27 -6.89 27.02
C LYS A 579 20.54 -8.02 26.28
N LEU A 580 20.41 -7.97 24.95
CA LEU A 580 19.91 -9.08 24.12
C LEU A 580 20.81 -10.31 24.25
N TRP A 581 22.13 -10.15 24.12
CA TRP A 581 23.10 -11.23 24.35
C TRP A 581 23.04 -11.80 25.76
N SER A 582 22.81 -10.96 26.78
CA SER A 582 22.57 -11.39 28.17
C SER A 582 21.27 -12.19 28.35
N VAL A 583 20.22 -11.94 27.57
CA VAL A 583 18.98 -12.73 27.60
C VAL A 583 19.16 -14.06 26.88
N TYR A 584 19.77 -14.05 25.69
CA TYR A 584 20.06 -15.28 24.93
C TYR A 584 20.98 -16.24 25.71
N SER A 585 22.04 -15.70 26.31
CA SER A 585 23.05 -16.46 27.06
C SER A 585 22.60 -16.90 28.46
N TYR A 586 21.37 -16.59 28.88
CA TYR A 586 20.86 -16.97 30.19
C TYR A 586 20.48 -18.46 30.22
N THR A 587 21.19 -19.23 31.04
CA THR A 587 21.17 -20.70 31.05
C THR A 587 20.39 -21.35 32.20
N LYS A 588 19.70 -20.57 33.05
CA LYS A 588 18.73 -21.14 34.02
C LYS A 588 17.37 -21.36 33.33
N ASP A 589 16.63 -22.36 33.80
CA ASP A 589 15.42 -22.86 33.15
C ASP A 589 14.19 -21.95 33.29
N ASP A 590 14.26 -20.91 34.14
CA ASP A 590 13.16 -19.96 34.40
C ASP A 590 12.79 -19.05 33.20
N LEU A 591 13.58 -19.04 32.12
CA LEU A 591 13.35 -18.15 30.96
C LEU A 591 12.41 -18.80 29.92
N PRO A 592 11.27 -18.18 29.57
CA PRO A 592 10.35 -18.72 28.56
C PRO A 592 11.04 -18.89 27.19
N ARG A 593 10.81 -20.04 26.52
CA ARG A 593 11.43 -20.39 25.22
C ARG A 593 11.30 -19.27 24.19
N HIS A 594 10.11 -18.69 24.05
CA HIS A 594 9.84 -17.60 23.11
C HIS A 594 10.73 -16.37 23.32
N GLN A 595 11.19 -16.07 24.55
CA GLN A 595 12.09 -14.93 24.80
C GLN A 595 13.51 -15.22 24.30
N ARG A 596 13.97 -16.47 24.42
CA ARG A 596 15.28 -16.89 23.88
C ARG A 596 15.25 -16.98 22.35
N GLN A 597 14.15 -17.49 21.77
CA GLN A 597 13.89 -17.47 20.32
C GLN A 597 13.84 -16.04 19.78
N GLY A 598 13.02 -15.16 20.37
CA GLY A 598 12.92 -13.75 19.95
C GLY A 598 14.24 -13.00 20.08
N ALA A 599 15.03 -13.25 21.11
CA ALA A 599 16.36 -12.65 21.25
C ALA A 599 17.31 -13.02 20.11
N ILE A 600 17.36 -14.30 19.67
CA ILE A 600 18.21 -14.68 18.53
C ILE A 600 17.67 -14.20 17.18
N ILE A 601 16.34 -14.13 17.02
CA ILE A 601 15.70 -13.58 15.82
C ILE A 601 16.12 -12.10 15.64
N ILE A 602 15.96 -11.28 16.69
CA ILE A 602 16.34 -9.86 16.66
C ILE A 602 17.85 -9.70 16.47
N LEU A 603 18.70 -10.49 17.17
CA LEU A 603 20.15 -10.44 16.98
C LEU A 603 20.55 -10.80 15.54
N GLY A 604 19.92 -11.80 14.92
CA GLY A 604 20.15 -12.19 13.52
C GLY A 604 19.73 -11.11 12.51
N MET A 605 18.60 -10.44 12.75
CA MET A 605 18.15 -9.31 11.94
C MET A 605 19.14 -8.14 12.00
N LEU A 606 19.64 -7.78 13.20
CA LEU A 606 20.63 -6.72 13.39
C LEU A 606 22.01 -7.10 12.82
N ALA A 607 22.39 -8.38 12.86
CA ALA A 607 23.66 -8.88 12.33
C ALA A 607 23.81 -8.69 10.81
N LYS A 608 22.70 -8.69 10.05
CA LYS A 608 22.68 -8.39 8.62
C LYS A 608 23.04 -6.92 8.31
N ALA A 609 22.87 -6.01 9.28
CA ALA A 609 23.27 -4.61 9.15
C ALA A 609 24.67 -4.34 9.69
N LYS A 610 25.06 -4.94 10.83
CA LYS A 610 26.43 -4.83 11.39
C LYS A 610 26.95 -6.22 11.80
N ARG A 611 27.84 -6.81 10.98
CA ARG A 611 28.34 -8.20 11.11
C ARG A 611 29.14 -8.44 12.41
N ASP A 612 29.82 -7.41 12.90
CA ASP A 612 30.68 -7.46 14.09
C ASP A 612 29.91 -7.89 15.36
N LEU A 613 28.60 -7.67 15.39
CA LEU A 613 27.73 -8.04 16.53
C LEU A 613 27.68 -9.55 16.79
N VAL A 614 27.89 -10.38 15.75
CA VAL A 614 27.92 -11.85 15.86
C VAL A 614 29.34 -12.38 15.89
N ALA A 615 30.28 -11.75 15.18
CA ALA A 615 31.70 -12.16 15.17
C ALA A 615 32.30 -12.22 16.58
N ASN A 616 31.91 -11.27 17.45
CA ASN A 616 32.36 -11.21 18.85
C ASN A 616 31.65 -12.20 19.81
N SER A 617 30.71 -13.03 19.34
CA SER A 617 29.82 -13.83 20.21
C SER A 617 29.53 -15.26 19.72
N VAL A 618 30.36 -15.79 18.81
CA VAL A 618 30.21 -17.14 18.25
C VAL A 618 30.13 -18.24 19.32
N ASP A 619 30.94 -18.15 20.38
CA ASP A 619 30.92 -19.12 21.49
C ASP A 619 29.58 -19.21 22.24
N ALA A 620 28.81 -18.11 22.29
CA ALA A 620 27.49 -18.10 22.89
C ALA A 620 26.48 -18.85 22.00
N LEU A 621 26.54 -18.64 20.67
CA LEU A 621 25.72 -19.34 19.68
C LEU A 621 25.98 -20.85 19.72
N LEU A 622 27.25 -21.26 19.79
CA LEU A 622 27.62 -22.68 19.89
C LEU A 622 27.12 -23.32 21.20
N ARG A 623 27.28 -22.62 22.33
CA ARG A 623 26.95 -23.17 23.66
C ARG A 623 25.45 -23.26 23.94
N VAL A 624 24.66 -22.32 23.41
CA VAL A 624 23.21 -22.23 23.62
C VAL A 624 22.46 -22.85 22.45
N GLY A 625 22.53 -22.21 21.28
CA GLY A 625 21.69 -22.53 20.13
C GLY A 625 22.10 -23.78 19.35
N LEU A 626 23.37 -24.16 19.38
CA LEU A 626 23.83 -25.49 18.94
C LEU A 626 24.21 -26.41 20.13
N GLY A 627 23.78 -26.06 21.34
CA GLY A 627 24.00 -26.83 22.56
C GLY A 627 22.79 -27.66 22.99
N ARG A 628 22.75 -28.02 24.28
CA ARG A 628 21.62 -28.75 24.89
C ARG A 628 20.27 -28.04 24.70
N LEU A 629 20.27 -26.70 24.67
CA LEU A 629 19.07 -25.90 24.53
C LEU A 629 18.53 -25.89 23.09
N GLY A 630 19.41 -25.85 22.07
CA GLY A 630 19.03 -26.04 20.67
C GLY A 630 18.47 -27.42 20.35
N ARG A 631 19.00 -28.47 20.99
CA ARG A 631 18.45 -29.85 20.89
C ARG A 631 17.03 -29.98 21.47
N ALA A 632 16.63 -29.09 22.38
CA ALA A 632 15.30 -29.07 22.98
C ALA A 632 14.32 -28.10 22.28
N ASP A 633 14.80 -27.34 21.29
CA ASP A 633 14.10 -26.24 20.62
C ASP A 633 14.70 -26.06 19.20
N LEU A 634 14.17 -26.80 18.22
CA LEU A 634 14.73 -26.85 16.87
C LEU A 634 14.59 -25.51 16.13
N VAL A 635 13.59 -24.70 16.50
CA VAL A 635 13.40 -23.32 16.05
C VAL A 635 14.52 -22.41 16.56
N LEU A 636 14.94 -22.53 17.82
CA LEU A 636 16.10 -21.84 18.38
C LEU A 636 17.40 -22.21 17.65
N ALA A 637 17.59 -23.50 17.33
CA ALA A 637 18.74 -23.96 16.54
C ALA A 637 18.71 -23.40 15.10
N LYS A 638 17.54 -23.40 14.44
CA LYS A 638 17.35 -22.84 13.10
C LYS A 638 17.74 -21.36 13.02
N TYR A 639 17.24 -20.52 13.94
CA TYR A 639 17.60 -19.10 13.97
C TYR A 639 19.05 -18.86 14.39
N THR A 640 19.65 -19.76 15.18
CA THR A 640 21.09 -19.74 15.47
C THR A 640 21.91 -20.00 14.19
N CYS A 641 21.51 -20.95 13.34
CA CYS A 641 22.13 -21.16 12.03
C CYS A 641 21.98 -19.94 11.10
N ILE A 642 20.82 -19.27 11.09
CA ILE A 642 20.61 -18.03 10.32
C ILE A 642 21.52 -16.88 10.82
N ALA A 643 21.68 -16.73 12.14
CA ALA A 643 22.61 -15.75 12.71
C ALA A 643 24.07 -16.06 12.32
N LEU A 644 24.46 -17.34 12.30
CA LEU A 644 25.80 -17.77 11.84
C LEU A 644 26.04 -17.47 10.36
N GLN A 645 25.05 -17.63 9.47
CA GLN A 645 25.18 -17.30 8.03
C GLN A 645 25.59 -15.84 7.79
N CYS A 646 25.22 -14.91 8.69
CA CYS A 646 25.58 -13.49 8.60
C CYS A 646 27.10 -13.24 8.71
N LEU A 647 27.88 -14.20 9.25
CA LEU A 647 29.34 -14.14 9.24
C LEU A 647 29.93 -14.35 7.85
N GLY A 648 29.26 -15.06 6.94
CA GLY A 648 29.75 -15.37 5.58
C GLY A 648 29.29 -14.39 4.50
N SER A 649 28.06 -13.88 4.63
CA SER A 649 27.44 -12.98 3.63
C SER A 649 28.12 -11.61 3.55
N SER A 650 28.55 -11.21 2.36
CA SER A 650 28.86 -9.80 2.08
C SER A 650 27.57 -8.97 2.03
N GLY A 651 27.60 -7.73 2.52
CA GLY A 651 26.41 -6.89 2.64
C GLY A 651 25.92 -6.39 1.28
N LYS A 652 24.68 -6.73 0.87
CA LYS A 652 24.06 -6.23 -0.38
C LYS A 652 23.87 -4.69 -0.45
N ARG A 653 24.32 -3.94 0.57
CA ARG A 653 24.31 -2.47 0.61
C ARG A 653 25.68 -1.83 0.38
N ASP A 654 26.77 -2.60 0.46
CA ASP A 654 28.10 -2.10 0.13
C ASP A 654 28.21 -1.90 -1.38
N LYS A 655 28.03 -0.66 -1.82
CA LYS A 655 28.24 -0.27 -3.22
C LYS A 655 29.67 -0.61 -3.62
N ILE A 656 29.82 -1.13 -4.84
CA ILE A 656 31.09 -1.46 -5.49
C ILE A 656 32.16 -0.42 -5.11
N PRO A 657 33.21 -0.79 -4.35
CA PRO A 657 34.25 0.15 -3.98
C PRO A 657 34.96 0.62 -5.25
N LYS A 658 35.14 1.93 -5.38
CA LYS A 658 35.93 2.49 -6.48
C LYS A 658 37.36 1.97 -6.38
N ALA A 659 37.93 1.53 -7.50
CA ALA A 659 39.31 1.06 -7.55
C ALA A 659 40.26 2.15 -7.00
N GLY A 660 41.01 1.83 -5.94
CA GLY A 660 41.96 2.75 -5.32
C GLY A 660 42.41 2.37 -3.89
N GLU A 661 41.54 1.78 -3.06
CA GLU A 661 41.83 1.60 -1.63
C GLU A 661 41.77 0.14 -1.14
N GLY A 662 42.93 -0.42 -0.78
CA GLY A 662 43.06 -1.42 0.30
C GLY A 662 42.41 -2.81 0.12
N ALA A 663 42.70 -3.52 -0.98
CA ALA A 663 42.08 -4.82 -1.32
C ALA A 663 42.21 -5.95 -0.26
N ASP A 664 43.15 -5.88 0.68
CA ASP A 664 43.43 -6.97 1.64
C ASP A 664 42.47 -7.10 2.84
N LYS A 665 41.59 -6.12 3.08
CA LYS A 665 40.75 -6.09 4.31
C LYS A 665 39.31 -6.59 4.18
N GLN A 666 38.88 -7.06 3.01
CA GLN A 666 37.51 -7.58 2.78
C GLN A 666 37.47 -8.99 2.17
N ARG A 667 38.43 -9.87 2.51
CA ARG A 667 38.20 -11.32 2.34
C ARG A 667 37.10 -11.77 3.30
N SER A 668 36.05 -12.43 2.80
CA SER A 668 35.10 -13.10 3.67
C SER A 668 35.83 -14.25 4.37
N THR A 669 35.92 -14.20 5.70
CA THR A 669 36.66 -15.17 6.52
C THR A 669 35.89 -16.48 6.61
N ARG A 670 35.99 -17.29 5.55
CA ARG A 670 35.63 -18.71 5.59
C ARG A 670 36.51 -19.43 6.61
N PHE A 671 35.95 -20.41 7.29
CA PHE A 671 36.59 -21.17 8.35
C PHE A 671 37.08 -22.53 7.83
N PRO A 672 38.25 -23.03 8.31
CA PRO A 672 38.73 -24.36 7.98
C PRO A 672 37.75 -25.47 8.43
N ARG A 673 37.73 -26.58 7.69
CA ARG A 673 36.79 -27.71 7.86
C ARG A 673 36.65 -28.29 9.28
N PHE A 674 37.67 -28.12 10.13
CA PHE A 674 37.68 -28.60 11.53
C PHE A 674 37.11 -27.60 12.55
N HIS A 675 36.58 -26.44 12.13
CA HIS A 675 36.07 -25.44 13.06
C HIS A 675 34.85 -25.95 13.85
N PRO A 676 34.75 -25.72 15.18
CA PRO A 676 33.70 -26.32 16.03
C PRO A 676 32.25 -26.06 15.59
N ILE A 677 32.00 -24.99 14.82
CA ILE A 677 30.71 -24.74 14.14
C ILE A 677 30.26 -25.98 13.36
N PHE A 678 31.12 -26.51 12.48
CA PHE A 678 30.76 -27.60 11.58
C PHE A 678 30.57 -28.92 12.33
N THR A 679 31.35 -29.15 13.41
CA THR A 679 31.20 -30.32 14.28
C THR A 679 29.87 -30.33 15.01
N GLN A 680 29.44 -29.19 15.58
CA GLN A 680 28.14 -29.09 16.28
C GLN A 680 26.98 -29.17 15.29
N ILE A 681 27.07 -28.51 14.13
CA ILE A 681 26.06 -28.63 13.06
C ILE A 681 25.89 -30.08 12.61
N ARG A 682 27.00 -30.79 12.32
CA ARG A 682 26.98 -32.22 11.95
C ARG A 682 26.31 -33.07 13.02
N SER A 683 26.65 -32.85 14.30
CA SER A 683 26.02 -33.60 15.40
C SER A 683 24.50 -33.40 15.45
N ILE A 684 24.00 -32.17 15.24
CA ILE A 684 22.56 -31.87 15.30
C ILE A 684 21.80 -32.41 14.08
N ILE A 685 22.40 -32.41 12.88
CA ILE A 685 21.78 -32.98 11.68
C ILE A 685 21.67 -34.53 11.80
N LEU A 686 22.65 -35.16 12.46
CA LEU A 686 22.71 -36.62 12.62
C LEU A 686 21.93 -37.14 13.84
N ASP A 687 21.60 -36.30 14.82
CA ASP A 687 20.76 -36.70 15.95
C ASP A 687 19.39 -37.28 15.45
N PRO A 688 18.88 -38.38 16.03
CA PRO A 688 17.68 -39.06 15.54
C PRO A 688 16.40 -38.30 15.95
N ILE A 689 16.01 -37.33 15.11
CA ILE A 689 14.91 -36.40 15.35
C ILE A 689 13.79 -36.63 14.34
N GLU A 690 12.64 -37.15 14.80
CA GLU A 690 11.44 -37.34 13.98
C GLU A 690 10.43 -36.19 14.21
N SER A 691 10.69 -35.04 13.59
CA SER A 691 9.83 -33.84 13.69
C SER A 691 10.02 -32.93 12.47
N ASP A 692 8.92 -32.40 11.90
CA ASP A 692 8.95 -31.59 10.67
C ASP A 692 9.77 -30.29 10.82
N GLU A 693 9.99 -29.81 12.05
CA GLU A 693 10.90 -28.70 12.33
C GLU A 693 12.37 -29.00 11.97
N TRP A 694 12.73 -30.29 11.80
CA TRP A 694 14.04 -30.72 11.34
C TRP A 694 14.35 -30.27 9.91
N PHE A 695 13.39 -30.30 8.96
CA PHE A 695 13.71 -29.93 7.56
C PHE A 695 14.11 -28.44 7.44
N PRO A 696 13.39 -27.47 8.04
CA PRO A 696 13.83 -26.07 8.05
C PRO A 696 15.11 -25.82 8.88
N LEU A 697 15.42 -26.65 9.88
CA LEU A 697 16.68 -26.60 10.60
C LEU A 697 17.84 -27.08 9.72
N ALA A 698 17.72 -28.26 9.11
CA ALA A 698 18.71 -28.85 8.23
C ALA A 698 18.99 -27.96 7.00
N GLU A 699 17.97 -27.34 6.42
CA GLU A 699 18.12 -26.37 5.33
C GLU A 699 19.04 -25.21 5.73
N GLN A 700 18.77 -24.58 6.89
CA GLN A 700 19.53 -23.42 7.35
C GLN A 700 20.90 -23.79 7.91
N ALA A 701 21.07 -25.03 8.37
CA ALA A 701 22.36 -25.59 8.78
C ALA A 701 23.27 -25.87 7.57
N VAL A 702 22.75 -26.45 6.48
CA VAL A 702 23.49 -26.61 5.22
C VAL A 702 23.78 -25.25 4.58
N ASN A 703 22.83 -24.30 4.60
CA ASN A 703 23.10 -22.91 4.19
C ASN A 703 24.25 -22.29 5.00
N ALA A 704 24.36 -22.56 6.31
CA ALA A 704 25.47 -22.10 7.14
C ALA A 704 26.80 -22.79 6.79
N ILE A 705 26.82 -24.08 6.46
CA ILE A 705 28.03 -24.78 5.99
C ILE A 705 28.53 -24.14 4.69
N TYR A 706 27.66 -23.96 3.69
CA TYR A 706 28.03 -23.35 2.40
C TYR A 706 28.40 -21.86 2.48
N ALA A 707 27.85 -21.11 3.44
CA ALA A 707 28.21 -19.71 3.67
C ALA A 707 29.58 -19.55 4.38
N LEU A 708 29.98 -20.52 5.20
CA LEU A 708 31.11 -20.37 6.15
C LEU A 708 32.30 -21.28 5.90
N SER A 709 32.15 -22.44 5.25
CA SER A 709 33.26 -23.39 5.07
C SER A 709 34.14 -23.02 3.87
N GLU A 710 35.46 -23.24 3.99
CA GLU A 710 36.36 -23.26 2.83
C GLU A 710 36.05 -24.44 1.88
N GLN A 711 35.62 -25.58 2.44
CA GLN A 711 35.29 -26.82 1.74
C GLN A 711 33.93 -27.36 2.23
N PRO A 712 32.79 -26.79 1.77
CA PRO A 712 31.46 -27.20 2.22
C PRO A 712 31.02 -28.55 1.63
N ASP A 713 31.53 -28.87 0.44
CA ASP A 713 31.34 -30.11 -0.32
C ASP A 713 31.80 -31.35 0.46
N VAL A 714 33.01 -31.30 1.04
CA VAL A 714 33.58 -32.40 1.85
C VAL A 714 32.74 -32.60 3.11
N VAL A 715 32.39 -31.51 3.81
CA VAL A 715 31.59 -31.56 5.05
C VAL A 715 30.21 -32.14 4.79
N CYS A 716 29.52 -31.70 3.72
CA CYS A 716 28.20 -32.24 3.36
C CYS A 716 28.28 -33.71 2.89
N THR A 717 29.34 -34.07 2.18
CA THR A 717 29.63 -35.46 1.76
C THR A 717 29.81 -36.39 2.96
N GLU A 718 30.51 -35.95 4.01
CA GLU A 718 30.64 -36.72 5.25
C GLU A 718 29.28 -36.89 5.97
N ILE A 719 28.49 -35.82 6.11
CA ILE A 719 27.16 -35.87 6.75
C ILE A 719 26.21 -36.81 6.00
N ILE A 720 26.14 -36.73 4.66
CA ILE A 720 25.30 -37.63 3.85
C ILE A 720 25.76 -39.08 4.04
N ARG A 721 27.06 -39.37 3.91
CA ARG A 721 27.59 -40.74 4.07
C ARG A 721 27.29 -41.34 5.44
N GLU A 722 27.27 -40.54 6.50
CA GLU A 722 26.92 -40.99 7.85
C GLU A 722 25.41 -41.24 8.00
N LYS A 723 24.55 -40.31 7.53
CA LYS A 723 23.09 -40.53 7.55
C LYS A 723 22.69 -41.74 6.69
N THR A 724 23.34 -41.97 5.55
CA THR A 724 23.11 -43.18 4.73
C THR A 724 23.53 -44.46 5.45
N ARG A 725 24.61 -44.45 6.23
CA ARG A 725 25.03 -45.63 7.03
C ARG A 725 24.01 -45.96 8.12
N GLU A 726 23.43 -44.93 8.74
CA GLU A 726 22.34 -45.04 9.73
C GLU A 726 21.06 -45.59 9.09
N VAL A 727 20.57 -44.95 8.01
CA VAL A 727 19.32 -45.28 7.32
C VAL A 727 19.34 -46.68 6.70
N LEU A 728 20.41 -47.02 5.97
CA LEU A 728 20.57 -48.32 5.33
C LEU A 728 21.14 -49.41 6.26
N GLN A 729 21.48 -49.05 7.51
CA GLN A 729 22.13 -49.93 8.50
C GLN A 729 23.32 -50.70 7.94
N LEU A 730 24.21 -49.99 7.25
CA LEU A 730 25.51 -50.51 6.78
C LEU A 730 26.49 -50.64 7.95
N THR A 731 26.15 -51.48 8.93
CA THR A 731 27.10 -51.95 9.94
C THR A 731 28.18 -52.77 9.25
N THR A 732 29.43 -52.29 9.32
CA THR A 732 30.59 -53.15 9.09
C THR A 732 30.52 -54.36 10.01
N PRO A 733 30.93 -55.56 9.56
CA PRO A 733 31.04 -56.71 10.44
C PRO A 733 32.01 -56.35 11.56
N ARG A 734 31.52 -56.43 12.80
CA ARG A 734 32.29 -56.07 13.99
C ARG A 734 33.37 -57.14 14.16
N THR A 735 34.63 -56.78 13.89
CA THR A 735 35.77 -57.61 14.30
C THR A 735 35.68 -57.83 15.82
N PRO A 736 35.75 -59.08 16.31
CA PRO A 736 35.70 -59.34 17.74
C PRO A 736 37.04 -58.92 18.37
N GLU A 737 37.06 -57.76 19.02
CA GLU A 737 38.12 -57.46 19.99
C GLU A 737 37.99 -58.41 21.19
N PRO A 738 39.11 -58.81 21.82
CA PRO A 738 39.12 -59.86 22.84
C PRO A 738 38.38 -59.46 24.11
N ALA A 739 37.77 -60.44 24.77
CA ALA A 739 36.94 -60.23 25.95
C ALA A 739 37.72 -59.65 27.15
N SER A 740 37.04 -58.79 27.90
CA SER A 740 37.54 -58.20 29.15
C SER A 740 37.80 -59.25 30.23
N THR A 741 38.88 -59.08 30.98
CA THR A 741 39.14 -59.82 32.23
C THR A 741 38.00 -59.63 33.24
N PRO A 742 37.39 -60.70 33.78
CA PRO A 742 36.43 -60.59 34.87
C PRO A 742 37.15 -60.37 36.21
N ALA A 743 36.52 -59.62 37.11
CA ALA A 743 36.80 -59.72 38.54
C ALA A 743 36.08 -60.96 39.12
N PRO A 744 36.63 -61.65 40.13
CA PRO A 744 36.03 -62.87 40.65
C PRO A 744 34.89 -62.59 41.63
N ASP A 745 33.83 -63.40 41.54
CA ASP A 745 33.05 -63.82 42.71
C ASP A 745 32.55 -65.27 42.52
N SER A 746 31.99 -65.88 43.56
CA SER A 746 32.16 -67.33 43.81
C SER A 746 30.95 -68.27 43.55
N THR A 747 31.26 -69.58 43.64
CA THR A 747 30.38 -70.76 43.86
C THR A 747 29.43 -71.26 42.75
N ASP A 748 29.67 -72.53 42.34
CA ASP A 748 28.72 -73.67 42.25
C ASP A 748 27.48 -73.60 41.30
N VAL A 749 27.00 -74.64 40.59
CA VAL A 749 27.40 -76.07 40.47
C VAL A 749 26.82 -76.71 39.17
N GLU A 750 27.43 -77.81 38.70
CA GLU A 750 26.98 -78.91 37.77
C GLU A 750 25.98 -78.72 36.59
N GLY A 751 26.35 -79.31 35.42
CA GLY A 751 25.47 -80.14 34.55
C GLY A 751 25.00 -79.50 33.22
N GLU A 752 24.89 -80.20 32.06
CA GLU A 752 25.21 -81.58 31.64
C GLU A 752 25.75 -81.60 30.17
N GLU A 753 26.12 -82.76 29.62
CA GLU A 753 26.73 -82.94 28.28
C GLU A 753 25.75 -83.42 27.18
N GLY A 754 26.16 -83.26 25.91
CA GLY A 754 25.75 -84.14 24.79
C GLY A 754 24.85 -83.50 23.71
N MET A 755 24.85 -83.96 22.46
CA MET A 755 25.79 -84.88 21.78
C MET A 755 25.71 -84.65 20.25
N ALA A 756 26.75 -85.00 19.50
CA ALA A 756 26.79 -84.83 18.03
C ALA A 756 26.15 -86.01 17.27
N VAL A 757 25.94 -85.86 15.95
CA VAL A 757 26.43 -86.76 14.88
C VAL A 757 26.00 -86.25 13.50
N ASP A 758 26.89 -86.37 12.52
CA ASP A 758 26.80 -85.90 11.13
C ASP A 758 26.01 -86.83 10.19
N LYS A 759 25.70 -86.35 8.97
CA LYS A 759 26.02 -87.12 7.75
C LYS A 759 26.05 -86.35 6.43
N GLU A 760 26.96 -86.80 5.57
CA GLU A 760 27.15 -86.51 4.14
C GLU A 760 26.11 -87.28 3.27
N GLY A 761 25.93 -87.07 1.95
CA GLY A 761 26.62 -86.21 0.97
C GLY A 761 26.23 -86.58 -0.49
N GLU A 762 27.20 -86.52 -1.41
CA GLU A 762 27.22 -86.96 -2.84
C GLU A 762 26.91 -85.93 -3.97
N GLU A 763 27.51 -86.18 -5.14
CA GLU A 763 27.76 -85.23 -6.27
C GLU A 763 27.51 -85.88 -7.66
N ALA A 764 27.39 -85.06 -8.73
CA ALA A 764 27.69 -85.31 -10.18
C ALA A 764 26.73 -84.51 -11.10
N SER A 765 27.05 -84.09 -12.35
CA SER A 765 28.34 -83.93 -13.06
C SER A 765 28.18 -83.00 -14.30
N ALA A 766 29.31 -82.48 -14.80
CA ALA A 766 29.53 -81.48 -15.87
C ALA A 766 28.81 -81.69 -17.25
N VAL A 767 28.77 -80.73 -18.19
CA VAL A 767 29.88 -80.42 -19.16
C VAL A 767 29.69 -79.11 -19.99
N THR A 768 30.73 -78.25 -19.99
CA THR A 768 31.24 -77.22 -20.98
C THR A 768 30.43 -76.05 -21.61
N THR A 769 30.83 -74.81 -21.25
CA THR A 769 31.27 -73.64 -22.09
C THR A 769 30.34 -72.88 -23.09
N PRO A 770 30.59 -71.58 -23.38
CA PRO A 770 31.02 -70.47 -22.51
C PRO A 770 30.18 -69.17 -22.79
N PRO A 771 30.62 -67.91 -22.52
CA PRO A 771 29.82 -66.93 -21.78
C PRO A 771 28.96 -65.98 -22.63
N GLU A 772 27.80 -65.59 -22.08
CA GLU A 772 27.06 -64.39 -22.48
C GLU A 772 26.65 -63.59 -21.22
N ALA A 773 26.65 -62.26 -21.29
CA ALA A 773 26.56 -61.40 -20.11
C ALA A 773 25.12 -60.97 -19.78
N GLN A 774 24.57 -61.48 -18.68
CA GLN A 774 23.27 -61.09 -18.13
C GLN A 774 23.36 -60.78 -16.62
N PRO A 775 22.41 -60.01 -16.05
CA PRO A 775 22.70 -59.18 -14.88
C PRO A 775 22.79 -59.94 -13.55
N VAL A 776 23.55 -59.37 -12.61
CA VAL A 776 23.82 -59.96 -11.29
C VAL A 776 22.55 -59.94 -10.43
N ALA A 777 21.85 -61.07 -10.37
CA ALA A 777 20.64 -61.22 -9.58
C ALA A 777 20.92 -61.08 -8.07
N PHE A 778 20.15 -60.21 -7.40
CA PHE A 778 20.25 -60.00 -5.96
C PHE A 778 19.63 -61.20 -5.21
N SER A 779 20.49 -62.05 -4.62
CA SER A 779 20.05 -63.31 -3.99
C SER A 779 19.08 -63.06 -2.82
N GLN A 780 17.90 -63.68 -2.90
CA GLN A 780 16.86 -63.57 -1.89
C GLN A 780 17.24 -64.34 -0.61
N ARG A 781 17.71 -63.64 0.42
CA ARG A 781 17.62 -64.15 1.79
C ARG A 781 16.19 -64.03 2.30
N SER A 782 15.39 -65.06 2.04
CA SER A 782 14.14 -65.27 2.78
C SER A 782 14.43 -65.44 4.27
N GLY A 783 13.57 -64.91 5.13
CA GLY A 783 13.76 -64.92 6.59
C GLY A 783 14.06 -63.56 7.24
N ALA A 784 13.43 -62.49 6.77
CA ALA A 784 13.36 -61.22 7.50
C ALA A 784 11.89 -60.85 7.78
N THR A 785 11.51 -60.81 9.05
CA THR A 785 10.19 -60.31 9.48
C THR A 785 10.06 -58.85 9.06
N THR A 786 8.97 -58.47 8.39
CA THR A 786 8.77 -57.12 7.84
C THR A 786 8.57 -56.08 8.95
N MET A 787 9.68 -55.62 9.55
CA MET A 787 9.70 -54.41 10.35
C MET A 787 9.38 -53.22 9.45
N VAL A 788 8.12 -52.77 9.49
CA VAL A 788 7.71 -51.48 8.97
C VAL A 788 8.46 -50.41 9.77
N ARG A 789 9.55 -49.90 9.19
CA ARG A 789 10.32 -48.80 9.77
C ARG A 789 9.60 -47.50 9.52
N SER A 790 9.86 -46.52 10.39
CA SER A 790 9.55 -45.13 10.09
C SER A 790 10.16 -44.76 8.74
N SER A 791 9.33 -44.16 7.89
CA SER A 791 9.72 -43.60 6.59
C SER A 791 10.65 -42.38 6.76
N TYR A 792 10.54 -41.72 7.92
CA TYR A 792 11.12 -40.41 8.19
C TYR A 792 12.64 -40.27 7.94
N PRO A 793 13.50 -41.24 8.32
CA PRO A 793 14.94 -41.15 8.04
C PRO A 793 15.28 -41.18 6.54
N LEU A 794 14.44 -41.79 5.70
CA LEU A 794 14.59 -41.76 4.25
C LEU A 794 14.19 -40.40 3.67
N CYS A 795 13.12 -39.79 4.21
CA CYS A 795 12.72 -38.42 3.89
C CYS A 795 13.85 -37.42 4.19
N GLN A 796 14.49 -37.54 5.36
CA GLN A 796 15.63 -36.74 5.77
C GLN A 796 16.81 -36.86 4.81
N LEU A 797 17.15 -38.09 4.41
CA LEU A 797 18.27 -38.36 3.50
C LEU A 797 18.04 -37.80 2.09
N LEU A 798 16.83 -38.00 1.53
CA LEU A 798 16.45 -37.43 0.22
C LEU A 798 16.44 -35.90 0.24
N PHE A 799 15.88 -35.29 1.28
CA PHE A 799 15.87 -33.84 1.45
C PHE A 799 17.29 -33.26 1.51
N LEU A 800 18.19 -33.89 2.30
CA LEU A 800 19.57 -33.47 2.43
C LEU A 800 20.31 -33.56 1.10
N ALA A 801 20.20 -34.68 0.38
CA ALA A 801 20.85 -34.87 -0.92
C ALA A 801 20.37 -33.84 -1.96
N GLY A 802 19.06 -33.63 -2.09
CA GLY A 802 18.50 -32.65 -3.03
C GLY A 802 18.84 -31.20 -2.66
N HIS A 803 18.92 -30.85 -1.37
CA HIS A 803 19.31 -29.50 -0.96
C HIS A 803 20.81 -29.23 -1.15
N VAL A 804 21.67 -30.23 -0.89
CA VAL A 804 23.12 -30.16 -1.17
C VAL A 804 23.37 -30.00 -2.67
N ALA A 805 22.62 -30.69 -3.54
CA ALA A 805 22.72 -30.53 -4.99
C ALA A 805 22.55 -29.07 -5.45
N ILE A 806 21.47 -28.39 -5.03
CA ILE A 806 21.24 -26.97 -5.34
C ILE A 806 22.35 -26.08 -4.75
N LYS A 807 22.79 -26.35 -3.52
CA LYS A 807 23.86 -25.55 -2.89
C LYS A 807 25.20 -25.73 -3.59
N GLN A 808 25.44 -26.87 -4.22
CA GLN A 808 26.62 -27.09 -5.07
C GLN A 808 26.55 -26.29 -6.37
N ILE A 809 25.39 -26.16 -7.02
CA ILE A 809 25.22 -25.26 -8.19
C ILE A 809 25.55 -23.82 -7.79
N VAL A 810 24.94 -23.32 -6.71
CA VAL A 810 25.18 -21.94 -6.24
C VAL A 810 26.64 -21.73 -5.83
N LEU A 811 27.34 -22.76 -5.34
CA LEU A 811 28.77 -22.68 -5.09
C LEU A 811 29.58 -22.58 -6.40
N LEU A 812 29.21 -23.33 -7.44
CA LEU A 812 29.83 -23.24 -8.76
C LEU A 812 29.60 -21.86 -9.40
N GLU A 813 28.41 -21.27 -9.32
CA GLU A 813 28.11 -19.89 -9.76
C GLU A 813 28.99 -18.85 -9.04
N ILE A 814 29.19 -19.01 -7.72
CA ILE A 814 30.07 -18.14 -6.93
C ILE A 814 31.54 -18.34 -7.33
N ILE A 815 31.95 -19.56 -7.67
CA ILE A 815 33.30 -19.86 -8.16
C ILE A 815 33.51 -19.28 -9.56
N GLU A 816 32.52 -19.38 -10.46
CA GLU A 816 32.55 -18.77 -11.80
C GLU A 816 32.78 -17.26 -11.71
N ALA A 817 31.94 -16.56 -10.95
CA ALA A 817 32.05 -15.11 -10.77
C ALA A 817 33.38 -14.68 -10.11
N GLU A 818 33.92 -15.48 -9.18
CA GLU A 818 35.21 -15.24 -8.56
C GLU A 818 36.39 -15.49 -9.54
N LEU A 819 36.30 -16.52 -10.39
CA LEU A 819 37.31 -16.85 -11.40
C LEU A 819 37.34 -15.82 -12.52
N LYS A 820 36.18 -15.42 -13.05
CA LYS A 820 36.03 -14.35 -14.04
C LYS A 820 36.61 -13.03 -13.51
N ARG A 821 36.26 -12.64 -12.27
CA ARG A 821 36.84 -11.46 -11.60
C ARG A 821 38.37 -11.54 -11.47
N ARG A 822 38.93 -12.70 -11.16
CA ARG A 822 40.40 -12.87 -11.04
C ARG A 822 41.11 -12.79 -12.38
N ARG A 823 40.61 -13.46 -13.41
CA ARG A 823 41.16 -13.38 -14.77
C ARG A 823 41.13 -11.94 -15.31
N GLY A 824 40.06 -11.18 -15.03
CA GLY A 824 39.98 -9.74 -15.34
C GLY A 824 40.97 -8.85 -14.58
N SER A 825 41.42 -9.24 -13.38
CA SER A 825 42.51 -8.54 -12.68
C SER A 825 43.91 -8.93 -13.19
N ASP A 826 44.11 -10.17 -13.64
CA ASP A 826 45.41 -10.61 -14.18
C ASP A 826 45.65 -10.09 -15.61
N SER A 827 44.60 -9.96 -16.44
CA SER A 827 44.69 -9.34 -17.77
C SER A 827 45.02 -7.83 -17.72
N THR A 828 44.63 -7.14 -16.65
CA THR A 828 44.95 -5.73 -16.41
C THR A 828 46.30 -5.54 -15.71
N ALA A 829 46.78 -6.50 -14.92
CA ALA A 829 48.08 -6.45 -14.25
C ALA A 829 49.29 -6.72 -15.19
N THR A 830 49.08 -7.38 -16.33
CA THR A 830 50.16 -7.86 -17.21
C THR A 830 50.69 -6.83 -18.25
N LYS A 831 50.02 -5.69 -18.45
CA LYS A 831 50.50 -4.62 -19.35
C LYS A 831 51.48 -3.66 -18.66
N THR A 832 52.78 -3.96 -18.69
CA THR A 832 53.84 -3.01 -18.30
C THR A 832 53.93 -1.81 -19.26
N PRO A 833 54.06 -0.56 -18.79
CA PRO A 833 53.98 0.63 -19.66
C PRO A 833 55.30 0.95 -20.39
N SER A 834 55.48 0.38 -21.60
CA SER A 834 56.50 0.84 -22.56
C SER A 834 56.01 2.11 -23.29
N GLY A 835 56.59 3.26 -22.98
CA GLY A 835 56.08 4.56 -23.45
C GLY A 835 56.39 4.89 -24.91
N GLY A 836 55.38 5.33 -25.66
CA GLY A 836 55.50 5.93 -26.99
C GLY A 836 54.32 6.87 -27.29
N LYS A 837 54.57 8.06 -27.85
CA LYS A 837 53.52 9.04 -28.19
C LYS A 837 53.15 8.97 -29.68
N GLY A 838 51.87 8.80 -30.00
CA GLY A 838 51.37 9.12 -31.35
C GLY A 838 49.93 8.69 -31.64
N GLY A 839 49.14 9.59 -32.24
CA GLY A 839 47.99 9.26 -33.09
C GLY A 839 46.75 8.60 -32.45
N GLY A 840 45.79 9.41 -31.99
CA GLY A 840 44.50 8.88 -31.55
C GLY A 840 43.60 8.45 -32.72
N LYS A 841 43.45 7.14 -32.94
CA LYS A 841 42.23 6.52 -33.55
C LYS A 841 42.12 4.99 -33.42
N ALA A 842 43.14 4.28 -32.96
CA ALA A 842 43.15 2.81 -32.86
C ALA A 842 42.58 2.22 -31.56
N ALA A 843 42.33 3.04 -30.53
CA ALA A 843 41.96 2.55 -29.19
C ALA A 843 40.66 1.73 -29.15
N ALA A 844 39.72 1.97 -30.08
CA ALA A 844 38.45 1.24 -30.12
C ALA A 844 38.63 -0.23 -30.54
N SER A 845 39.51 -0.52 -31.50
CA SER A 845 39.76 -1.93 -31.90
C SER A 845 40.62 -2.67 -30.88
N GLU A 846 41.50 -2.00 -30.14
CA GLU A 846 42.20 -2.62 -29.00
C GLU A 846 41.27 -2.89 -27.80
N GLU A 847 40.15 -2.16 -27.65
CA GLU A 847 39.10 -2.47 -26.68
C GLU A 847 38.20 -3.60 -27.20
N ASP A 848 37.72 -3.57 -28.46
CA ASP A 848 36.97 -4.69 -29.08
C ASP A 848 37.76 -6.02 -29.06
N GLU A 849 39.06 -6.00 -29.43
CA GLU A 849 39.91 -7.20 -29.40
C GLU A 849 40.19 -7.68 -27.96
N LEU A 850 40.26 -6.78 -26.97
CA LEU A 850 40.33 -7.21 -25.56
C LEU A 850 39.00 -7.80 -25.08
N GLU A 851 37.86 -7.18 -25.40
CA GLU A 851 36.54 -7.72 -25.04
C GLU A 851 36.34 -9.11 -25.68
N GLN A 852 36.75 -9.29 -26.94
CA GLN A 852 36.69 -10.58 -27.65
C GLN A 852 37.60 -11.66 -27.02
N VAL A 853 38.81 -11.30 -26.57
CA VAL A 853 39.73 -12.24 -25.88
C VAL A 853 39.32 -12.50 -24.42
N THR A 854 38.69 -11.55 -23.73
CA THR A 854 38.03 -11.84 -22.45
C THR A 854 36.80 -12.71 -22.63
N GLY A 855 36.02 -12.53 -23.70
CA GLY A 855 34.88 -13.37 -24.03
C GLY A 855 35.28 -14.84 -24.13
N THR A 856 36.20 -15.18 -25.03
CA THR A 856 36.63 -16.58 -25.21
C THR A 856 37.23 -17.21 -23.94
N THR A 857 37.93 -16.43 -23.11
CA THR A 857 38.52 -16.94 -21.84
C THR A 857 37.57 -16.91 -20.64
N GLU A 858 36.41 -16.25 -20.75
CA GLU A 858 35.26 -16.41 -19.86
C GLU A 858 34.35 -17.56 -20.31
N ASP A 859 34.23 -17.80 -21.60
CA ASP A 859 33.49 -18.93 -22.20
C ASP A 859 34.15 -20.27 -21.83
N GLU A 860 35.48 -20.39 -21.88
CA GLU A 860 36.21 -21.57 -21.33
C GLU A 860 35.83 -21.90 -19.88
N VAL A 861 35.60 -20.87 -19.05
CA VAL A 861 35.24 -21.03 -17.63
C VAL A 861 33.78 -21.41 -17.49
N ALA A 862 32.89 -20.90 -18.35
CA ALA A 862 31.50 -21.31 -18.42
C ALA A 862 31.38 -22.77 -18.90
N ASP A 863 32.07 -23.15 -19.98
CA ASP A 863 32.07 -24.49 -20.56
C ASP A 863 32.61 -25.56 -19.59
N THR A 864 33.70 -25.27 -18.88
CA THR A 864 34.23 -26.20 -17.87
C THR A 864 33.28 -26.37 -16.68
N ILE A 865 32.61 -25.30 -16.22
CA ILE A 865 31.60 -25.40 -15.15
C ILE A 865 30.32 -26.10 -15.63
N GLN A 866 29.91 -25.87 -16.88
CA GLN A 866 28.79 -26.57 -17.50
C GLN A 866 29.10 -28.06 -17.72
N HIS A 867 30.35 -28.43 -18.05
CA HIS A 867 30.79 -29.82 -18.09
C HIS A 867 30.69 -30.50 -16.72
N ILE A 868 31.16 -29.82 -15.66
CA ILE A 868 31.04 -30.31 -14.27
C ILE A 868 29.56 -30.55 -13.90
N ARG A 869 28.66 -29.62 -14.27
CA ARG A 869 27.21 -29.76 -14.05
C ARG A 869 26.61 -30.96 -14.80
N GLU A 870 26.87 -31.06 -16.10
CA GLU A 870 26.21 -32.03 -16.99
C GLU A 870 26.81 -33.44 -16.95
N ARG A 871 28.08 -33.59 -16.53
CA ARG A 871 28.78 -34.89 -16.55
C ARG A 871 29.28 -35.33 -15.17
N GLU A 872 29.92 -34.46 -14.39
CA GLU A 872 30.52 -34.89 -13.13
C GLU A 872 29.50 -35.02 -11.98
N LEU A 873 28.63 -34.02 -11.79
CA LEU A 873 27.76 -33.95 -10.61
C LEU A 873 26.71 -35.07 -10.53
N LEU A 874 26.12 -35.50 -11.64
CA LEU A 874 25.09 -36.57 -11.65
C LEU A 874 25.50 -37.87 -12.36
N TYR A 875 26.53 -37.87 -13.20
CA TYR A 875 26.95 -39.06 -13.96
C TYR A 875 28.40 -39.52 -13.67
N GLY A 876 29.14 -38.80 -12.83
CA GLY A 876 30.50 -39.16 -12.44
C GLY A 876 30.54 -40.47 -11.64
N PRO A 877 31.52 -41.38 -11.87
CA PRO A 877 31.58 -42.70 -11.22
C PRO A 877 31.83 -42.64 -9.71
N THR A 878 32.28 -41.49 -9.20
CA THR A 878 32.45 -41.18 -7.78
C THR A 878 31.36 -40.28 -7.21
N SER A 879 30.35 -39.89 -8.01
CA SER A 879 29.30 -38.99 -7.58
C SER A 879 28.39 -39.65 -6.53
N LEU A 880 28.22 -38.93 -5.42
CA LEU A 880 27.28 -39.28 -4.37
C LEU A 880 25.83 -38.92 -4.75
N LEU A 881 25.62 -37.95 -5.64
CA LEU A 881 24.28 -37.47 -6.02
C LEU A 881 23.58 -38.40 -7.02
N ALA A 882 24.34 -39.07 -7.88
CA ALA A 882 23.84 -40.05 -8.87
C ALA A 882 22.89 -41.09 -8.24
N VAL A 883 23.32 -41.68 -7.12
CA VAL A 883 22.55 -42.69 -6.37
C VAL A 883 21.21 -42.13 -5.87
N TYR A 884 21.20 -40.91 -5.33
CA TYR A 884 19.99 -40.30 -4.79
C TYR A 884 19.06 -39.74 -5.87
N GLY A 885 19.58 -39.34 -7.03
CA GLY A 885 18.76 -38.94 -8.19
C GLY A 885 17.90 -40.10 -8.68
N HIS A 886 18.50 -41.27 -8.92
CA HIS A 886 17.75 -42.47 -9.28
C HIS A 886 16.82 -42.97 -8.16
N MET A 887 17.24 -42.88 -6.90
CA MET A 887 16.39 -43.26 -5.76
C MET A 887 15.15 -42.35 -5.64
N ALA A 888 15.30 -41.04 -5.82
CA ALA A 888 14.19 -40.10 -5.84
C ALA A 888 13.22 -40.39 -7.01
N ALA A 889 13.75 -40.61 -8.22
CA ALA A 889 12.96 -40.98 -9.39
C ALA A 889 12.18 -42.30 -9.18
N HIS A 890 12.80 -43.30 -8.56
CA HIS A 890 12.14 -44.58 -8.26
C HIS A 890 10.99 -44.44 -7.24
N VAL A 891 11.20 -43.66 -6.16
CA VAL A 891 10.15 -43.36 -5.17
C VAL A 891 8.98 -42.61 -5.82
N CYS A 892 9.28 -41.56 -6.58
CA CYS A 892 8.30 -40.76 -7.32
C CYS A 892 7.54 -41.55 -8.41
N SER A 893 8.14 -42.61 -8.95
CA SER A 893 7.52 -43.47 -9.96
C SER A 893 6.51 -44.47 -9.38
N ASN A 894 6.62 -44.81 -8.09
CA ASN A 894 5.88 -45.90 -7.44
C ASN A 894 5.05 -45.43 -6.22
N PRO A 895 4.12 -44.47 -6.38
CA PRO A 895 3.38 -43.88 -5.25
C PRO A 895 2.52 -44.88 -4.46
N GLN A 896 2.13 -46.01 -5.07
CA GLN A 896 1.38 -47.09 -4.40
C GLN A 896 2.26 -47.91 -3.43
N VAL A 897 3.57 -47.98 -3.68
CA VAL A 897 4.54 -48.66 -2.80
C VAL A 897 4.99 -47.71 -1.69
N TYR A 898 5.23 -46.45 -2.04
CA TYR A 898 5.68 -45.40 -1.14
C TYR A 898 4.50 -44.49 -0.72
N ALA A 899 3.52 -45.07 -0.02
CA ALA A 899 2.26 -44.40 0.33
C ALA A 899 2.38 -43.26 1.37
N ASP A 900 3.55 -43.07 1.99
CA ASP A 900 3.80 -41.95 2.92
C ASP A 900 3.83 -40.60 2.19
N THR A 901 2.94 -39.69 2.57
CA THR A 901 2.81 -38.36 1.98
C THR A 901 4.00 -37.45 2.28
N VAL A 902 4.70 -37.66 3.42
CA VAL A 902 5.91 -36.92 3.78
C VAL A 902 7.06 -37.36 2.87
N LEU A 903 7.24 -38.66 2.66
CA LEU A 903 8.22 -39.21 1.72
C LEU A 903 7.94 -38.78 0.29
N GLN A 904 6.71 -38.89 -0.21
CA GLN A 904 6.36 -38.43 -1.56
C GLN A 904 6.67 -36.93 -1.75
N THR A 905 6.36 -36.10 -0.76
CA THR A 905 6.63 -34.64 -0.83
C THR A 905 8.12 -34.33 -0.86
N HIS A 906 8.92 -35.00 -0.03
CA HIS A 906 10.37 -34.78 0.01
C HIS A 906 11.12 -35.44 -1.16
N ALA A 907 10.66 -36.58 -1.66
CA ALA A 907 11.18 -37.24 -2.86
C ALA A 907 10.90 -36.41 -4.12
N ALA A 908 9.67 -35.89 -4.28
CA ALA A 908 9.33 -34.99 -5.40
C ALA A 908 10.18 -33.71 -5.36
N LEU A 909 10.30 -33.08 -4.18
CA LEU A 909 11.15 -31.89 -3.99
C LEU A 909 12.64 -32.20 -4.25
N ALA A 910 13.14 -33.37 -3.85
CA ALA A 910 14.52 -33.78 -4.12
C ALA A 910 14.76 -34.05 -5.61
N LEU A 911 13.83 -34.75 -6.29
CA LEU A 911 13.88 -34.98 -7.73
C LEU A 911 13.90 -33.65 -8.51
N SER A 912 12.97 -32.75 -8.22
CA SER A 912 12.93 -31.39 -8.75
C SER A 912 14.25 -30.63 -8.56
N LYS A 913 14.84 -30.69 -7.35
CA LYS A 913 16.11 -30.04 -7.05
C LYS A 913 17.30 -30.66 -7.80
N MET A 914 17.30 -31.97 -8.03
CA MET A 914 18.31 -32.66 -8.86
C MET A 914 18.17 -32.30 -10.34
N MET A 915 16.95 -32.11 -10.85
CA MET A 915 16.72 -31.69 -12.23
C MET A 915 17.33 -30.32 -12.56
N CYS A 916 17.49 -29.41 -11.59
CA CYS A 916 18.19 -28.13 -11.81
C CYS A 916 19.70 -28.27 -12.08
N VAL A 917 20.30 -29.42 -11.76
CA VAL A 917 21.76 -29.64 -11.90
C VAL A 917 22.16 -29.77 -13.37
N SER A 918 21.44 -30.62 -14.11
CA SER A 918 21.76 -31.07 -15.48
C SER A 918 20.53 -31.06 -16.38
N SER A 919 20.67 -30.50 -17.57
CA SER A 919 19.64 -30.49 -18.62
C SER A 919 19.27 -31.91 -19.07
N LEU A 920 20.25 -32.80 -19.24
CA LEU A 920 20.02 -34.21 -19.61
C LEU A 920 19.22 -34.96 -18.55
N PHE A 921 19.50 -34.73 -17.27
CA PHE A 921 18.70 -35.34 -16.19
C PHE A 921 17.30 -34.72 -16.14
N CYS A 922 17.16 -33.41 -16.38
CA CYS A 922 15.86 -32.74 -16.49
C CYS A 922 15.00 -33.34 -17.63
N GLU A 923 15.55 -33.49 -18.83
CA GLU A 923 14.85 -34.01 -20.01
C GLU A 923 14.26 -35.40 -19.75
N THR A 924 15.05 -36.34 -19.23
CA THR A 924 14.57 -37.72 -18.96
C THR A 924 13.51 -37.80 -17.85
N GLN A 925 13.49 -36.84 -16.90
CA GLN A 925 12.57 -36.86 -15.75
C GLN A 925 11.38 -35.88 -15.88
N LEU A 926 11.39 -34.98 -16.88
CA LEU A 926 10.31 -34.01 -17.09
C LEU A 926 8.93 -34.67 -17.32
N PRO A 927 8.78 -35.76 -18.10
CA PRO A 927 7.50 -36.45 -18.25
C PRO A 927 6.97 -37.03 -16.92
N LEU A 928 7.87 -37.57 -16.08
CA LEU A 928 7.52 -38.05 -14.74
C LEU A 928 7.04 -36.90 -13.84
N LEU A 929 7.75 -35.76 -13.88
CA LEU A 929 7.41 -34.58 -13.08
C LEU A 929 6.05 -33.98 -13.49
N VAL A 930 5.77 -33.87 -14.80
CA VAL A 930 4.49 -33.41 -15.35
C VAL A 930 3.34 -34.38 -15.03
N ARG A 931 3.59 -35.69 -15.07
CA ARG A 931 2.61 -36.71 -14.64
C ARG A 931 2.25 -36.56 -13.15
N ILE A 932 3.23 -36.30 -12.28
CA ILE A 932 2.98 -36.08 -10.85
C ILE A 932 2.23 -34.76 -10.62
N LEU A 933 2.58 -33.68 -11.33
CA LEU A 933 1.86 -32.40 -11.26
C LEU A 933 0.38 -32.54 -11.59
N THR A 934 0.05 -33.31 -12.63
CA THR A 934 -1.31 -33.46 -13.16
C THR A 934 -2.17 -34.45 -12.37
N HIS A 935 -1.58 -35.52 -11.82
CA HIS A 935 -2.34 -36.61 -11.18
C HIS A 935 -2.25 -36.63 -9.65
N SER A 936 -1.28 -35.95 -9.03
CA SER A 936 -1.11 -35.96 -7.57
C SER A 936 -2.24 -35.22 -6.86
N GLN A 937 -2.92 -35.91 -5.95
CA GLN A 937 -3.99 -35.31 -5.13
C GLN A 937 -3.47 -34.32 -4.09
N LEU A 938 -2.17 -34.36 -3.75
CA LEU A 938 -1.56 -33.56 -2.68
C LEU A 938 -1.20 -32.13 -3.15
N PRO A 939 -1.87 -31.05 -2.67
CA PRO A 939 -1.63 -29.68 -3.15
C PRO A 939 -0.22 -29.17 -2.84
N THR A 940 0.40 -29.65 -1.76
CA THR A 940 1.80 -29.35 -1.40
C THR A 940 2.77 -29.83 -2.48
N ILE A 941 2.54 -31.02 -3.05
CA ILE A 941 3.39 -31.56 -4.12
C ILE A 941 3.19 -30.74 -5.40
N ARG A 942 1.94 -30.48 -5.80
CA ARG A 942 1.67 -29.64 -6.99
C ARG A 942 2.27 -28.24 -6.86
N SER A 943 2.16 -27.61 -5.67
CA SER A 943 2.79 -26.32 -5.37
C SER A 943 4.32 -26.36 -5.48
N ASN A 944 4.97 -27.36 -4.88
CA ASN A 944 6.42 -27.50 -4.91
C ASN A 944 6.93 -27.75 -6.34
N ILE A 945 6.22 -28.56 -7.13
CA ILE A 945 6.57 -28.84 -8.52
C ILE A 945 6.43 -27.58 -9.40
N ILE A 946 5.40 -26.74 -9.18
CA ILE A 946 5.26 -25.49 -9.94
C ILE A 946 6.35 -24.47 -9.61
N ILE A 947 6.77 -24.36 -8.35
CA ILE A 947 7.93 -23.52 -7.99
C ILE A 947 9.19 -24.05 -8.69
N ALA A 948 9.43 -25.36 -8.62
CA ALA A 948 10.57 -25.99 -9.27
C ALA A 948 10.56 -25.87 -10.81
N LEU A 949 9.41 -26.03 -11.46
CA LEU A 949 9.29 -25.80 -12.91
C LEU A 949 9.56 -24.34 -13.29
N GLY A 950 9.28 -23.40 -12.38
CA GLY A 950 9.71 -22.01 -12.51
C GLY A 950 11.23 -21.87 -12.49
N ASP A 951 11.89 -22.45 -11.50
CA ASP A 951 13.37 -22.44 -11.41
C ASP A 951 14.01 -23.17 -12.62
N LEU A 952 13.45 -24.30 -13.04
CA LEU A 952 13.88 -25.05 -14.25
C LEU A 952 13.69 -24.23 -15.52
N THR A 953 12.67 -23.37 -15.62
CA THR A 953 12.50 -22.44 -16.75
C THR A 953 13.62 -21.39 -16.79
N VAL A 954 14.15 -20.99 -15.62
CA VAL A 954 15.29 -20.07 -15.54
C VAL A 954 16.60 -20.78 -15.92
N CYS A 955 16.79 -22.04 -15.50
CA CYS A 955 17.98 -22.83 -15.84
C CYS A 955 18.00 -23.32 -17.30
N PHE A 956 16.88 -23.79 -17.84
CA PHE A 956 16.80 -24.57 -19.09
C PHE A 956 15.62 -24.10 -19.97
N ASN A 957 15.61 -22.81 -20.31
CA ASN A 957 14.51 -22.13 -21.01
C ASN A 957 14.00 -22.90 -22.25
N ASN A 958 14.90 -23.37 -23.12
CA ASN A 958 14.54 -24.07 -24.36
C ASN A 958 13.70 -25.34 -24.11
N LEU A 959 14.12 -26.19 -23.16
CA LEU A 959 13.48 -27.47 -22.83
C LEU A 959 12.06 -27.29 -22.26
N ILE A 960 11.86 -26.26 -21.43
CA ILE A 960 10.54 -25.91 -20.91
C ILE A 960 9.72 -25.12 -21.95
N GLY A 961 10.37 -24.44 -22.90
CA GLY A 961 9.76 -23.61 -23.95
C GLY A 961 8.75 -24.34 -24.84
N GLU A 962 8.96 -25.63 -25.07
CA GLU A 962 8.03 -26.51 -25.80
C GLU A 962 6.89 -27.02 -24.90
N ASN A 963 7.15 -27.13 -23.60
CA ASN A 963 6.26 -27.69 -22.58
C ASN A 963 5.47 -26.62 -21.78
N VAL A 964 5.52 -25.35 -22.19
CA VAL A 964 4.94 -24.19 -21.47
C VAL A 964 3.47 -24.36 -21.10
N GLY A 965 2.68 -25.10 -21.87
CA GLY A 965 1.26 -25.36 -21.58
C GLY A 965 0.99 -25.94 -20.19
N TYR A 966 1.88 -26.81 -19.69
CA TYR A 966 1.74 -27.43 -18.36
C TYR A 966 1.91 -26.43 -17.20
N LEU A 967 2.54 -25.27 -17.42
CA LEU A 967 2.66 -24.21 -16.42
C LEU A 967 1.35 -23.44 -16.19
N TYR A 968 0.45 -23.39 -17.18
CA TYR A 968 -0.81 -22.63 -17.09
C TYR A 968 -1.97 -23.47 -16.54
N GLY A 969 -1.95 -24.81 -16.73
CA GLY A 969 -3.03 -25.70 -16.25
C GLY A 969 -3.39 -25.52 -14.76
N PRO A 970 -2.41 -25.44 -13.83
CA PRO A 970 -2.69 -25.25 -12.41
C PRO A 970 -3.25 -23.87 -12.01
N LEU A 971 -3.45 -22.94 -12.94
CA LEU A 971 -4.32 -21.76 -12.71
C LEU A 971 -5.79 -22.16 -12.50
N HIS A 972 -6.18 -23.39 -12.87
CA HIS A 972 -7.52 -23.93 -12.67
C HIS A 972 -7.64 -24.88 -11.46
N ASP A 973 -6.58 -25.06 -10.67
CA ASP A 973 -6.54 -26.00 -9.55
C ASP A 973 -7.67 -25.78 -8.51
N SER A 974 -8.14 -26.85 -7.87
CA SER A 974 -9.12 -26.76 -6.78
C SER A 974 -8.54 -26.06 -5.54
N ASP A 975 -7.23 -26.14 -5.33
CA ASP A 975 -6.54 -25.51 -4.22
C ASP A 975 -6.05 -24.07 -4.52
N LYS A 976 -6.27 -23.20 -3.54
CA LYS A 976 -5.95 -21.77 -3.61
C LYS A 976 -4.45 -21.49 -3.48
N ALA A 977 -3.69 -22.32 -2.76
CA ALA A 977 -2.25 -22.15 -2.63
C ALA A 977 -1.55 -22.53 -3.94
N VAL A 978 -1.95 -23.62 -4.60
CA VAL A 978 -1.44 -24.00 -5.93
C VAL A 978 -1.70 -22.87 -6.94
N LYS A 979 -2.95 -22.38 -7.06
CA LYS A 979 -3.29 -21.26 -7.94
C LYS A 979 -2.43 -20.01 -7.68
N LYS A 980 -2.32 -19.59 -6.42
CA LYS A 980 -1.53 -18.42 -6.03
C LYS A 980 -0.04 -18.59 -6.38
N ASN A 981 0.53 -19.75 -6.10
CA ASN A 981 1.94 -20.05 -6.40
C ASN A 981 2.18 -20.07 -7.92
N THR A 982 1.27 -20.65 -8.69
CA THR A 982 1.30 -20.68 -10.17
C THR A 982 1.26 -19.27 -10.75
N LEU A 983 0.31 -18.43 -10.32
CA LEU A 983 0.18 -17.05 -10.77
C LEU A 983 1.42 -16.21 -10.41
N MET A 984 2.02 -16.44 -9.24
CA MET A 984 3.26 -15.78 -8.80
C MET A 984 4.47 -16.18 -9.65
N VAL A 985 4.63 -17.47 -9.94
CA VAL A 985 5.72 -18.01 -10.79
C VAL A 985 5.59 -17.49 -12.22
N LEU A 986 4.41 -17.60 -12.83
CA LEU A 986 4.15 -17.06 -14.18
C LEU A 986 4.41 -15.55 -14.26
N THR A 987 3.96 -14.80 -13.25
CA THR A 987 4.21 -13.35 -13.13
C THR A 987 5.71 -13.04 -13.14
N HIS A 988 6.52 -13.79 -12.38
CA HIS A 988 7.98 -13.61 -12.36
C HIS A 988 8.64 -13.93 -13.71
N LEU A 989 8.29 -15.07 -14.31
CA LEU A 989 8.87 -15.54 -15.58
C LEU A 989 8.51 -14.64 -16.77
N ILE A 990 7.28 -14.13 -16.81
CA ILE A 990 6.80 -13.24 -17.88
C ILE A 990 7.38 -11.83 -17.71
N LEU A 991 7.38 -11.26 -16.50
CA LEU A 991 7.92 -9.91 -16.27
C LEU A 991 9.45 -9.84 -16.46
N ASN A 992 10.17 -10.95 -16.27
CA ASN A 992 11.60 -11.04 -16.56
C ASN A 992 11.91 -11.45 -18.02
N GLY A 993 10.89 -11.72 -18.85
CA GLY A 993 11.06 -12.06 -20.26
C GLY A 993 11.53 -13.49 -20.54
N MET A 994 11.57 -14.37 -19.53
CA MET A 994 11.98 -15.77 -19.69
C MET A 994 10.96 -16.56 -20.52
N ILE A 995 9.65 -16.34 -20.29
CA ILE A 995 8.58 -16.92 -21.11
C ILE A 995 8.01 -15.88 -22.07
N LYS A 996 7.99 -16.21 -23.37
CA LYS A 996 7.24 -15.47 -24.39
C LYS A 996 5.79 -15.98 -24.41
N VAL A 997 4.87 -15.22 -23.82
CA VAL A 997 3.44 -15.58 -23.84
C VAL A 997 2.92 -15.61 -25.28
N LYS A 998 2.24 -16.71 -25.64
CA LYS A 998 1.52 -16.92 -26.91
C LYS A 998 0.11 -17.39 -26.58
N GLY A 999 -0.91 -16.55 -26.78
CA GLY A 999 -2.34 -16.87 -26.55
C GLY A 999 -2.79 -17.04 -25.09
N GLN A 1000 -1.98 -17.66 -24.23
CA GLN A 1000 -2.35 -18.08 -22.87
C GLN A 1000 -2.57 -16.94 -21.85
N LEU A 1001 -2.32 -15.68 -22.22
CA LEU A 1001 -2.56 -14.50 -21.37
C LEU A 1001 -4.04 -14.36 -20.94
N GLY A 1002 -4.97 -14.94 -21.72
CA GLY A 1002 -6.39 -15.01 -21.37
C GLY A 1002 -6.66 -15.77 -20.07
N GLU A 1003 -5.89 -16.81 -19.74
CA GLU A 1003 -6.11 -17.58 -18.50
C GLU A 1003 -5.69 -16.78 -17.26
N MET A 1004 -4.60 -16.01 -17.34
CA MET A 1004 -4.20 -15.08 -16.28
C MET A 1004 -5.22 -13.94 -16.09
N ALA A 1005 -5.97 -13.58 -17.13
CA ALA A 1005 -7.04 -12.59 -17.03
C ALA A 1005 -8.26 -13.13 -16.27
N LYS A 1006 -8.56 -14.45 -16.32
CA LYS A 1006 -9.64 -15.07 -15.52
C LYS A 1006 -9.38 -14.92 -14.02
N CYS A 1007 -8.10 -14.97 -13.60
CA CYS A 1007 -7.69 -14.78 -12.22
C CYS A 1007 -8.05 -13.39 -11.63
N LEU A 1008 -8.38 -12.38 -12.45
CA LEU A 1008 -8.86 -11.07 -11.97
C LEU A 1008 -10.20 -11.18 -11.22
N GLU A 1009 -11.03 -12.16 -11.57
CA GLU A 1009 -12.36 -12.44 -10.99
C GLU A 1009 -12.33 -13.67 -10.06
N ASP A 1010 -11.15 -14.14 -9.62
CA ASP A 1010 -11.04 -15.27 -8.68
C ASP A 1010 -11.64 -14.92 -7.30
N PRO A 1011 -12.41 -15.82 -6.66
CA PRO A 1011 -13.03 -15.57 -5.36
C PRO A 1011 -12.05 -15.38 -4.19
N ASP A 1012 -10.77 -15.77 -4.31
CA ASP A 1012 -9.74 -15.31 -3.38
C ASP A 1012 -9.19 -13.94 -3.84
N ARG A 1013 -9.55 -12.91 -3.08
CA ARG A 1013 -9.06 -11.54 -3.27
C ARG A 1013 -7.54 -11.46 -3.42
N ARG A 1014 -6.75 -12.35 -2.79
CA ARG A 1014 -5.28 -12.37 -2.93
C ARG A 1014 -4.81 -12.78 -4.33
N ILE A 1015 -5.57 -13.63 -5.01
CA ILE A 1015 -5.30 -14.05 -6.39
C ILE A 1015 -5.73 -12.93 -7.34
N SER A 1016 -6.94 -12.37 -7.13
CA SER A 1016 -7.45 -11.20 -7.86
C SER A 1016 -6.52 -9.98 -7.77
N ASP A 1017 -6.04 -9.64 -6.56
CA ASP A 1017 -5.14 -8.49 -6.35
C ASP A 1017 -3.71 -8.76 -6.90
N LEU A 1018 -3.23 -10.01 -6.90
CA LEU A 1018 -1.98 -10.40 -7.58
C LEU A 1018 -2.10 -10.29 -9.12
N ALA A 1019 -3.23 -10.71 -9.70
CA ALA A 1019 -3.50 -10.56 -11.12
C ALA A 1019 -3.57 -9.07 -11.54
N LYS A 1020 -4.20 -8.21 -10.73
CA LYS A 1020 -4.22 -6.75 -10.97
C LYS A 1020 -2.82 -6.15 -10.94
N LEU A 1021 -1.98 -6.56 -9.99
CA LEU A 1021 -0.57 -6.13 -9.93
C LEU A 1021 0.21 -6.58 -11.18
N PHE A 1022 0.06 -7.85 -11.59
CA PHE A 1022 0.68 -8.36 -12.82
C PHE A 1022 0.30 -7.54 -14.06
N PHE A 1023 -0.99 -7.29 -14.30
CA PHE A 1023 -1.42 -6.49 -15.46
C PHE A 1023 -0.99 -5.02 -15.36
N THR A 1024 -0.90 -4.45 -14.15
CA THR A 1024 -0.40 -3.08 -13.93
C THR A 1024 1.10 -2.96 -14.26
N GLU A 1025 1.93 -3.89 -13.76
CA GLU A 1025 3.36 -3.95 -14.08
C GLU A 1025 3.60 -4.27 -15.56
N LEU A 1026 2.81 -5.18 -16.15
CA LEU A 1026 2.87 -5.51 -17.58
C LEU A 1026 2.48 -4.32 -18.47
N ALA A 1027 1.51 -3.51 -18.05
CA ALA A 1027 1.14 -2.28 -18.76
C ALA A 1027 2.24 -1.19 -18.72
N SER A 1028 3.16 -1.25 -17.75
CA SER A 1028 4.37 -0.40 -17.76
C SER A 1028 5.42 -0.89 -18.78
N LYS A 1029 5.45 -2.20 -19.05
CA LYS A 1029 6.38 -2.86 -19.97
C LYS A 1029 5.83 -2.98 -21.39
N ASP A 1030 5.88 -1.83 -22.08
CA ASP A 1030 5.75 -1.72 -23.54
C ASP A 1030 4.40 -2.12 -24.16
N SER A 1031 4.34 -2.20 -25.50
CA SER A 1031 3.12 -2.50 -26.27
C SER A 1031 2.62 -3.96 -26.17
N TYR A 1032 3.05 -4.71 -25.15
CA TYR A 1032 2.87 -6.17 -25.07
C TYR A 1032 1.41 -6.60 -24.90
N LEU A 1033 0.69 -5.95 -23.98
CA LEU A 1033 -0.74 -6.19 -23.70
C LEU A 1033 -1.61 -6.03 -24.97
N TYR A 1034 -1.36 -4.97 -25.72
CA TYR A 1034 -2.07 -4.57 -26.94
C TYR A 1034 -1.93 -5.58 -28.10
N ASN A 1035 -0.79 -6.29 -28.16
CA ASN A 1035 -0.56 -7.30 -29.20
C ASN A 1035 -1.32 -8.61 -28.90
N ASN A 1036 -1.44 -8.96 -27.62
CA ASN A 1036 -2.10 -10.19 -27.14
C ASN A 1036 -3.61 -10.00 -26.89
N LEU A 1037 -4.10 -8.76 -26.77
CA LEU A 1037 -5.51 -8.42 -26.51
C LEU A 1037 -6.53 -9.18 -27.39
N PRO A 1038 -6.34 -9.33 -28.72
CA PRO A 1038 -7.30 -10.06 -29.55
C PRO A 1038 -7.40 -11.55 -29.21
N ASP A 1039 -6.31 -12.15 -28.73
CA ASP A 1039 -6.24 -13.56 -28.35
C ASP A 1039 -6.78 -13.76 -26.93
N MET A 1040 -6.50 -12.83 -26.01
CA MET A 1040 -7.16 -12.79 -24.69
C MET A 1040 -8.69 -12.77 -24.83
N ILE A 1041 -9.23 -11.92 -25.71
CA ILE A 1041 -10.68 -11.87 -26.00
C ILE A 1041 -11.16 -13.22 -26.52
N SER A 1042 -10.41 -13.86 -27.43
CA SER A 1042 -10.77 -15.19 -27.96
C SER A 1042 -10.80 -16.26 -26.85
N THR A 1043 -9.81 -16.30 -25.96
CA THR A 1043 -9.70 -17.27 -24.86
C THR A 1043 -10.73 -17.04 -23.73
N LEU A 1044 -11.21 -15.81 -23.56
CA LEU A 1044 -12.26 -15.48 -22.59
C LEU A 1044 -13.68 -15.75 -23.15
N SER A 1045 -13.91 -15.45 -24.44
CA SER A 1045 -15.22 -15.57 -25.10
C SER A 1045 -15.53 -16.99 -25.63
N THR A 1046 -14.50 -17.78 -25.96
CA THR A 1046 -14.65 -19.09 -26.61
C THR A 1046 -13.64 -20.13 -26.09
N GLY A 1047 -14.14 -21.31 -25.76
CA GLY A 1047 -13.39 -22.44 -25.21
C GLY A 1047 -14.17 -23.14 -24.11
N ALA A 1048 -13.70 -24.31 -23.66
CA ALA A 1048 -14.34 -25.06 -22.57
C ALA A 1048 -14.43 -24.26 -21.25
N ASN A 1049 -13.43 -23.40 -20.99
CA ASN A 1049 -13.33 -22.56 -19.78
C ASN A 1049 -13.73 -21.10 -20.04
N ALA A 1050 -14.75 -20.83 -20.88
CA ALA A 1050 -15.17 -19.47 -21.26
C ALA A 1050 -15.92 -18.74 -20.12
N VAL A 1051 -15.59 -17.46 -19.90
CA VAL A 1051 -16.04 -16.65 -18.75
C VAL A 1051 -17.41 -16.02 -19.00
N SER A 1052 -18.29 -15.97 -17.99
CA SER A 1052 -19.63 -15.36 -18.11
C SER A 1052 -19.56 -13.89 -18.56
N GLU A 1053 -20.57 -13.45 -19.30
CA GLU A 1053 -20.58 -12.17 -20.02
C GLU A 1053 -20.37 -10.96 -19.08
N ASP A 1054 -20.97 -10.99 -17.87
CA ASP A 1054 -20.73 -9.97 -16.83
C ASP A 1054 -19.28 -9.92 -16.32
N ALA A 1055 -18.63 -11.08 -16.21
CA ALA A 1055 -17.24 -11.17 -15.74
C ALA A 1055 -16.25 -10.85 -16.87
N PHE A 1056 -16.56 -11.23 -18.12
CA PHE A 1056 -15.86 -10.75 -19.32
C PHE A 1056 -15.88 -9.21 -19.38
N ALA A 1057 -17.05 -8.61 -19.18
CA ALA A 1057 -17.22 -7.15 -19.18
C ALA A 1057 -16.35 -6.47 -18.10
N ARG A 1058 -16.29 -7.01 -16.87
CA ARG A 1058 -15.44 -6.48 -15.79
C ARG A 1058 -13.94 -6.64 -16.09
N ILE A 1059 -13.52 -7.84 -16.53
CA ILE A 1059 -12.12 -8.13 -16.92
C ILE A 1059 -11.66 -7.18 -18.02
N MET A 1060 -12.44 -7.06 -19.10
CA MET A 1060 -12.08 -6.22 -20.24
C MET A 1060 -12.09 -4.74 -19.87
N LYS A 1061 -13.05 -4.27 -19.07
CA LYS A 1061 -13.07 -2.89 -18.57
C LYS A 1061 -11.77 -2.53 -17.84
N PHE A 1062 -11.30 -3.36 -16.93
CA PHE A 1062 -10.02 -3.16 -16.23
C PHE A 1062 -8.83 -3.14 -17.21
N ILE A 1063 -8.79 -4.07 -18.18
CA ILE A 1063 -7.73 -4.11 -19.20
C ILE A 1063 -7.73 -2.84 -20.09
N PHE A 1064 -8.90 -2.31 -20.44
CA PHE A 1064 -9.03 -1.09 -21.24
C PHE A 1064 -8.61 0.19 -20.50
N GLU A 1065 -8.61 0.24 -19.16
CA GLU A 1065 -8.12 1.41 -18.40
C GLU A 1065 -6.64 1.71 -18.67
N PHE A 1066 -5.83 0.70 -19.00
CA PHE A 1066 -4.42 0.86 -19.36
C PHE A 1066 -4.21 1.37 -20.80
N ILE A 1067 -5.22 1.26 -21.69
CA ILE A 1067 -5.10 1.50 -23.13
C ILE A 1067 -5.22 3.00 -23.44
N ASN A 1068 -4.08 3.70 -23.44
CA ASN A 1068 -4.03 5.16 -23.44
C ASN A 1068 -3.32 5.84 -24.64
N LYS A 1069 -2.71 5.10 -25.58
CA LYS A 1069 -2.02 5.69 -26.75
C LYS A 1069 -2.84 5.49 -28.03
N ASP A 1070 -3.24 6.57 -28.68
CA ASP A 1070 -4.24 6.56 -29.78
C ASP A 1070 -3.87 5.63 -30.96
N ARG A 1071 -2.58 5.54 -31.33
CA ARG A 1071 -2.09 4.63 -32.39
C ARG A 1071 -2.31 3.15 -32.08
N GLN A 1072 -2.33 2.77 -30.80
CA GLN A 1072 -2.64 1.39 -30.41
C GLN A 1072 -4.14 1.14 -30.50
N THR A 1073 -4.96 2.15 -30.19
CA THR A 1073 -6.42 2.12 -30.33
C THR A 1073 -6.86 1.92 -31.78
N GLU A 1074 -6.24 2.63 -32.74
CA GLU A 1074 -6.49 2.46 -34.18
C GLU A 1074 -6.27 1.00 -34.63
N ASN A 1075 -5.15 0.40 -34.24
CA ASN A 1075 -4.81 -0.99 -34.55
C ASN A 1075 -5.74 -2.02 -33.86
N ILE A 1076 -6.26 -1.71 -32.67
CA ILE A 1076 -7.19 -2.58 -31.94
C ILE A 1076 -8.54 -2.63 -32.67
N VAL A 1077 -9.11 -1.47 -33.04
CA VAL A 1077 -10.38 -1.42 -33.78
C VAL A 1077 -10.30 -2.25 -35.08
N GLU A 1078 -9.22 -2.10 -35.84
CA GLU A 1078 -8.99 -2.86 -37.08
C GLU A 1078 -8.88 -4.38 -36.85
N LYS A 1079 -8.13 -4.82 -35.83
CA LYS A 1079 -8.01 -6.25 -35.50
C LYS A 1079 -9.29 -6.86 -34.91
N LEU A 1080 -10.09 -6.09 -34.17
CA LEU A 1080 -11.35 -6.56 -33.58
C LEU A 1080 -12.46 -6.72 -34.62
N CYS A 1081 -12.62 -5.75 -35.54
CA CYS A 1081 -13.58 -5.85 -36.64
C CYS A 1081 -13.33 -7.07 -37.55
N GLN A 1082 -12.11 -7.60 -37.61
CA GLN A 1082 -11.75 -8.80 -38.37
C GLN A 1082 -12.08 -10.13 -37.64
N ARG A 1083 -12.59 -10.12 -36.39
CA ARG A 1083 -12.78 -11.33 -35.57
C ARG A 1083 -14.24 -11.68 -35.21
N PHE A 1084 -15.23 -11.11 -35.90
CA PHE A 1084 -16.66 -11.42 -35.69
C PHE A 1084 -17.08 -12.84 -36.14
N ARG A 1085 -16.65 -13.90 -35.43
CA ARG A 1085 -16.93 -15.31 -35.80
C ARG A 1085 -18.22 -15.87 -35.20
N THR A 1086 -18.33 -15.95 -33.87
CA THR A 1086 -19.48 -16.59 -33.17
C THR A 1086 -20.42 -15.58 -32.51
N SER A 1087 -21.68 -15.94 -32.29
CA SER A 1087 -22.72 -15.04 -31.72
C SER A 1087 -22.38 -14.44 -30.35
N ARG A 1088 -21.70 -15.20 -29.48
CA ARG A 1088 -21.16 -14.70 -28.21
C ARG A 1088 -20.02 -13.72 -28.44
N GLN A 1089 -19.04 -14.06 -29.31
CA GLN A 1089 -17.97 -13.15 -29.69
C GLN A 1089 -18.48 -11.87 -30.36
N TRP A 1090 -19.59 -11.88 -31.11
CA TRP A 1090 -20.15 -10.66 -31.68
C TRP A 1090 -20.55 -9.66 -30.58
N ARG A 1091 -21.20 -10.15 -29.51
CA ARG A 1091 -21.60 -9.34 -28.35
C ARG A 1091 -20.39 -8.91 -27.51
N ASP A 1092 -19.46 -9.82 -27.23
CA ASP A 1092 -18.22 -9.54 -26.49
C ASP A 1092 -17.29 -8.54 -27.22
N ILE A 1093 -17.14 -8.67 -28.55
CA ILE A 1093 -16.36 -7.74 -29.39
C ILE A 1093 -17.07 -6.38 -29.51
N ALA A 1094 -18.41 -6.36 -29.64
CA ALA A 1094 -19.17 -5.12 -29.63
C ALA A 1094 -19.04 -4.37 -28.29
N TYR A 1095 -19.04 -5.08 -27.15
CA TYR A 1095 -18.76 -4.50 -25.84
C TYR A 1095 -17.32 -3.94 -25.74
N CYS A 1096 -16.33 -4.66 -26.29
CA CYS A 1096 -14.95 -4.19 -26.35
C CYS A 1096 -14.82 -2.91 -27.20
N LEU A 1097 -15.47 -2.85 -28.36
CA LEU A 1097 -15.53 -1.63 -29.19
C LEU A 1097 -16.27 -0.50 -28.46
N ALA A 1098 -17.37 -0.79 -27.75
CA ALA A 1098 -18.08 0.20 -26.93
C ALA A 1098 -17.30 0.69 -25.69
N SER A 1099 -16.21 0.00 -25.33
CA SER A 1099 -15.28 0.36 -24.26
C SER A 1099 -14.05 1.14 -24.76
N VAL A 1100 -13.84 1.23 -26.08
CA VAL A 1100 -12.70 1.95 -26.68
C VAL A 1100 -12.86 3.47 -26.54
N PRO A 1101 -11.82 4.20 -26.10
CA PRO A 1101 -11.84 5.66 -26.08
C PRO A 1101 -11.52 6.24 -27.47
N TYR A 1102 -12.55 6.60 -28.24
CA TYR A 1102 -12.46 7.22 -29.58
C TYR A 1102 -11.94 8.67 -29.56
N ARG A 1103 -10.73 8.89 -29.04
CA ARG A 1103 -10.08 10.20 -28.85
C ARG A 1103 -9.72 10.92 -30.14
N THR A 1104 -9.63 10.22 -31.28
CA THR A 1104 -9.21 10.74 -32.58
C THR A 1104 -10.21 10.39 -33.68
N GLU A 1105 -10.37 11.31 -34.65
CA GLU A 1105 -11.18 11.11 -35.86
C GLU A 1105 -10.74 9.88 -36.66
N ARG A 1106 -9.43 9.58 -36.68
CA ARG A 1106 -8.84 8.42 -37.38
C ARG A 1106 -9.31 7.08 -36.80
N THR A 1107 -9.36 6.95 -35.48
CA THR A 1107 -9.88 5.75 -34.80
C THR A 1107 -11.36 5.55 -35.14
N PHE A 1108 -12.16 6.62 -35.16
CA PHE A 1108 -13.57 6.53 -35.56
C PHE A 1108 -13.72 6.19 -37.05
N LYS A 1109 -12.94 6.80 -37.93
CA LYS A 1109 -12.95 6.48 -39.36
C LYS A 1109 -12.63 5.00 -39.63
N LYS A 1110 -11.64 4.42 -38.92
CA LYS A 1110 -11.34 2.97 -39.01
C LYS A 1110 -12.53 2.07 -38.61
N LEU A 1111 -13.40 2.50 -37.69
CA LEU A 1111 -14.64 1.77 -37.36
C LEU A 1111 -15.66 1.83 -38.52
N VAL A 1112 -15.79 2.99 -39.16
CA VAL A 1112 -16.70 3.21 -40.31
C VAL A 1112 -16.20 2.50 -41.57
N ASP A 1113 -14.90 2.57 -41.86
CA ASP A 1113 -14.27 1.87 -42.99
C ASP A 1113 -14.42 0.34 -42.84
N ALA A 1114 -14.43 -0.18 -41.61
CA ALA A 1114 -14.60 -1.60 -41.28
C ALA A 1114 -16.08 -2.07 -41.21
N PHE A 1115 -17.07 -1.19 -41.43
CA PHE A 1115 -18.50 -1.51 -41.33
C PHE A 1115 -18.97 -2.77 -42.08
N PRO A 1116 -18.46 -3.09 -43.30
CA PRO A 1116 -18.87 -4.31 -43.99
C PRO A 1116 -18.57 -5.63 -43.26
N LEU A 1117 -17.65 -5.62 -42.29
CA LEU A 1117 -17.22 -6.83 -41.54
C LEU A 1117 -18.16 -7.22 -40.38
N TYR A 1118 -19.09 -6.33 -40.00
CA TYR A 1118 -20.05 -6.57 -38.92
C TYR A 1118 -21.48 -6.09 -39.24
N SER A 1119 -21.73 -5.54 -40.42
CA SER A 1119 -23.04 -4.98 -40.79
C SER A 1119 -24.18 -6.02 -40.81
N ASP A 1120 -23.85 -7.29 -41.03
CA ASP A 1120 -24.76 -8.44 -40.98
C ASP A 1120 -25.02 -8.96 -39.55
N LYS A 1121 -24.23 -8.53 -38.56
CA LYS A 1121 -24.37 -8.93 -37.14
C LYS A 1121 -25.21 -7.95 -36.32
N LEU A 1122 -25.64 -6.84 -36.93
CA LEU A 1122 -26.47 -5.81 -36.27
C LEU A 1122 -27.91 -6.26 -35.99
N GLY A 1123 -28.33 -7.43 -36.47
CA GLY A 1123 -29.58 -8.08 -36.07
C GLY A 1123 -29.63 -8.51 -34.59
N ASP A 1124 -28.48 -8.67 -33.93
CA ASP A 1124 -28.40 -8.94 -32.49
C ASP A 1124 -28.67 -7.66 -31.66
N ASP A 1125 -29.52 -7.76 -30.63
CA ASP A 1125 -29.94 -6.64 -29.80
C ASP A 1125 -28.81 -6.03 -28.97
N ALA A 1126 -27.92 -6.85 -28.42
CA ALA A 1126 -26.82 -6.38 -27.60
C ALA A 1126 -25.71 -5.76 -28.45
N VAL A 1127 -25.42 -6.33 -29.64
CA VAL A 1127 -24.53 -5.71 -30.64
C VAL A 1127 -25.06 -4.35 -31.07
N HIS A 1128 -26.36 -4.24 -31.38
CA HIS A 1128 -26.99 -2.99 -31.77
C HIS A 1128 -26.98 -1.94 -30.64
N GLN A 1129 -27.28 -2.34 -29.39
CA GLN A 1129 -27.17 -1.45 -28.22
C GLN A 1129 -25.74 -0.94 -28.03
N CYS A 1130 -24.72 -1.80 -28.11
CA CYS A 1130 -23.31 -1.39 -27.99
C CYS A 1130 -22.91 -0.33 -29.05
N MET A 1131 -23.43 -0.44 -30.28
CA MET A 1131 -23.18 0.53 -31.35
C MET A 1131 -23.89 1.87 -31.12
N LEU A 1132 -25.11 1.87 -30.59
CA LEU A 1132 -25.78 3.09 -30.13
C LEU A 1132 -25.02 3.75 -28.97
N ASP A 1133 -24.40 2.95 -28.11
CA ASP A 1133 -23.58 3.41 -26.98
C ASP A 1133 -22.27 4.08 -27.43
N ILE A 1134 -21.66 3.61 -28.53
CA ILE A 1134 -20.54 4.31 -29.19
C ILE A 1134 -21.01 5.68 -29.71
N ILE A 1135 -22.17 5.74 -30.37
CA ILE A 1135 -22.73 6.99 -30.91
C ILE A 1135 -23.07 7.99 -29.79
N SER A 1136 -23.62 7.52 -28.65
CA SER A 1136 -23.94 8.38 -27.50
C SER A 1136 -22.68 8.95 -26.83
N LYS A 1137 -21.65 8.12 -26.62
CA LYS A 1137 -20.33 8.52 -26.08
C LYS A 1137 -19.63 9.54 -26.98
N LEU A 1138 -19.69 9.37 -28.30
CA LEU A 1138 -19.14 10.32 -29.28
C LEU A 1138 -19.87 11.68 -29.26
N ARG A 1139 -21.20 11.70 -29.11
CA ARG A 1139 -21.97 12.96 -28.94
C ARG A 1139 -21.61 13.71 -27.66
N LEU A 1140 -21.38 12.99 -26.56
CA LEU A 1140 -20.93 13.56 -25.28
C LEU A 1140 -19.50 14.12 -25.37
N GLN A 1141 -18.55 13.37 -25.94
CA GLN A 1141 -17.17 13.85 -26.14
C GLN A 1141 -17.09 15.06 -27.08
N GLY A 1142 -17.86 15.05 -28.18
CA GLY A 1142 -17.99 16.19 -29.10
C GLY A 1142 -18.58 17.45 -28.46
N SER A 1143 -19.16 17.36 -27.26
CA SER A 1143 -19.61 18.52 -26.48
C SER A 1143 -18.51 19.13 -25.60
N GLN A 1144 -17.43 18.40 -25.32
CA GLN A 1144 -16.31 18.86 -24.48
C GLN A 1144 -15.13 19.49 -25.27
N ARG A 1145 -15.02 19.23 -26.58
CA ARG A 1145 -13.97 19.79 -27.46
C ARG A 1145 -14.57 20.38 -28.75
N PRO A 1146 -14.69 21.72 -28.87
CA PRO A 1146 -15.35 22.35 -30.02
C PRO A 1146 -14.71 22.05 -31.38
N GLU A 1147 -13.38 21.97 -31.44
CA GLU A 1147 -12.63 21.77 -32.69
C GLU A 1147 -12.89 20.38 -33.29
N THR A 1148 -12.86 19.33 -32.46
CA THR A 1148 -13.09 17.94 -32.89
C THR A 1148 -14.54 17.70 -33.32
N ARG A 1149 -15.49 18.49 -32.79
CA ARG A 1149 -16.92 18.40 -33.10
C ARG A 1149 -17.24 18.66 -34.57
N ALA A 1150 -16.51 19.58 -35.21
CA ALA A 1150 -16.78 20.00 -36.59
C ALA A 1150 -16.48 18.88 -37.62
N LEU A 1151 -15.45 18.07 -37.35
CA LEU A 1151 -14.98 16.99 -38.22
C LEU A 1151 -15.74 15.67 -37.99
N ILE A 1152 -15.97 15.30 -36.73
CA ILE A 1152 -16.62 14.01 -36.40
C ILE A 1152 -18.13 14.01 -36.70
N LYS A 1153 -18.82 15.15 -36.55
CA LYS A 1153 -20.29 15.21 -36.68
C LYS A 1153 -20.84 14.61 -38.01
N PRO A 1154 -20.38 15.02 -39.22
CA PRO A 1154 -20.94 14.48 -40.47
C PRO A 1154 -20.73 12.97 -40.60
N LEU A 1155 -19.55 12.45 -40.23
CA LEU A 1155 -19.25 11.01 -40.23
C LEU A 1155 -20.13 10.25 -39.22
N LEU A 1156 -20.44 10.87 -38.07
CA LEU A 1156 -21.26 10.27 -37.03
C LEU A 1156 -22.74 10.17 -37.42
N ASP A 1157 -23.29 11.23 -38.02
CA ASP A 1157 -24.68 11.24 -38.48
C ASP A 1157 -24.86 10.31 -39.72
N GLU A 1158 -23.83 10.17 -40.58
CA GLU A 1158 -23.79 9.15 -41.65
C GLU A 1158 -23.70 7.71 -41.11
N PHE A 1159 -22.87 7.47 -40.09
CA PHE A 1159 -22.72 6.16 -39.45
C PHE A 1159 -24.00 5.71 -38.75
N GLU A 1160 -24.69 6.61 -38.04
CA GLU A 1160 -25.99 6.30 -37.42
C GLU A 1160 -27.05 5.91 -38.45
N ALA A 1161 -27.07 6.57 -39.63
CA ALA A 1161 -27.97 6.19 -40.72
C ALA A 1161 -27.67 4.77 -41.23
N LYS A 1162 -26.39 4.43 -41.46
CA LYS A 1162 -25.95 3.09 -41.87
C LYS A 1162 -26.28 2.00 -40.86
N VAL A 1163 -26.07 2.25 -39.56
CA VAL A 1163 -26.43 1.30 -38.48
C VAL A 1163 -27.94 1.04 -38.47
N LYS A 1164 -28.77 2.08 -38.60
CA LYS A 1164 -30.23 1.95 -38.67
C LYS A 1164 -30.69 1.19 -39.92
N GLU A 1165 -30.13 1.48 -41.09
CA GLU A 1165 -30.45 0.78 -42.33
C GLU A 1165 -30.07 -0.71 -42.26
N ALA A 1166 -28.88 -1.03 -41.77
CA ALA A 1166 -28.43 -2.41 -41.60
C ALA A 1166 -29.27 -3.17 -40.56
N ARG A 1167 -29.70 -2.52 -39.47
CA ARG A 1167 -30.63 -3.12 -38.50
C ARG A 1167 -31.98 -3.46 -39.12
N ILE A 1168 -32.53 -2.59 -39.97
CA ILE A 1168 -33.77 -2.84 -40.72
C ILE A 1168 -33.56 -4.01 -41.70
N ARG A 1169 -32.41 -4.06 -42.37
CA ARG A 1169 -32.05 -5.14 -43.31
C ARG A 1169 -31.97 -6.50 -42.63
N CYS A 1170 -31.29 -6.59 -41.48
CA CYS A 1170 -31.18 -7.82 -40.70
C CYS A 1170 -32.51 -8.28 -40.06
N ALA A 1171 -33.44 -7.35 -39.82
CA ALA A 1171 -34.78 -7.66 -39.33
C ALA A 1171 -35.76 -8.11 -40.45
N GLY A 1172 -35.30 -8.18 -41.70
CA GLY A 1172 -36.14 -8.43 -42.88
C GLY A 1172 -36.24 -9.87 -43.36
N GLU A 1173 -35.46 -10.81 -42.80
CA GLU A 1173 -35.39 -12.21 -43.28
C GLU A 1173 -35.97 -13.23 -42.29
N PRO A 1174 -37.28 -13.54 -42.37
CA PRO A 1174 -37.83 -14.83 -41.98
C PRO A 1174 -37.64 -15.86 -43.10
N ASP A 1175 -37.48 -17.14 -42.72
CA ASP A 1175 -37.25 -18.27 -43.63
C ASP A 1175 -38.42 -18.54 -44.58
N THR A 1176 -38.18 -18.68 -45.90
CA THR A 1176 -38.81 -19.70 -46.79
C THR A 1176 -38.31 -19.71 -48.26
N THR A 1177 -37.57 -20.76 -48.62
CA THR A 1177 -37.67 -21.54 -49.88
C THR A 1177 -37.58 -20.90 -51.30
N ALA A 1178 -36.48 -21.26 -51.99
CA ALA A 1178 -36.45 -21.99 -53.28
C ALA A 1178 -36.56 -21.32 -54.69
N LYS A 1179 -35.39 -21.35 -55.38
CA LYS A 1179 -35.17 -21.80 -56.80
C LYS A 1179 -35.66 -20.90 -57.98
N PRO A 1180 -35.13 -21.10 -59.23
CA PRO A 1180 -33.74 -21.41 -59.60
C PRO A 1180 -33.23 -20.73 -60.93
N ARG A 1181 -31.91 -20.86 -61.19
CA ARG A 1181 -31.21 -20.63 -62.48
C ARG A 1181 -31.20 -19.17 -63.00
N GLY A 1182 -30.24 -18.76 -63.84
CA GLY A 1182 -29.06 -19.49 -64.35
C GLY A 1182 -27.90 -18.53 -64.64
N GLY A 1183 -26.67 -19.03 -64.60
CA GLY A 1183 -25.46 -18.24 -64.85
C GLY A 1183 -24.86 -18.50 -66.24
N GLY A 1184 -23.73 -17.84 -66.54
CA GLY A 1184 -22.85 -18.22 -67.65
C GLY A 1184 -22.21 -17.07 -68.42
N GLY A 1185 -20.91 -16.85 -68.19
CA GLY A 1185 -19.99 -16.61 -69.32
C GLY A 1185 -19.30 -15.24 -69.48
N SER A 1186 -18.02 -15.23 -69.11
CA SER A 1186 -16.90 -14.71 -69.93
C SER A 1186 -16.57 -13.20 -70.01
N THR A 1187 -15.60 -12.82 -69.17
CA THR A 1187 -14.31 -12.17 -69.54
C THR A 1187 -14.14 -11.35 -70.83
N ARG A 1188 -13.55 -10.14 -70.67
CA ARG A 1188 -12.37 -9.55 -71.39
C ARG A 1188 -12.19 -8.06 -70.95
N ILE A 1189 -11.00 -7.41 -70.90
CA ILE A 1189 -9.62 -7.77 -71.32
C ILE A 1189 -8.53 -6.90 -70.60
N SER A 1190 -7.27 -7.39 -70.52
CA SER A 1190 -5.95 -6.69 -70.51
C SER A 1190 -5.67 -5.52 -69.49
N ALA A 1191 -4.78 -5.65 -68.48
CA ALA A 1191 -3.28 -5.61 -68.46
C ALA A 1191 -2.68 -4.17 -68.29
N VAL A 1192 -1.42 -3.91 -67.88
CA VAL A 1192 -0.11 -4.52 -68.22
C VAL A 1192 0.97 -4.37 -67.11
N ALA A 1193 1.72 -5.47 -66.85
CA ALA A 1193 3.09 -5.58 -66.26
C ALA A 1193 3.35 -5.03 -64.82
N THR A 1194 4.40 -5.43 -64.07
CA THR A 1194 5.64 -6.21 -64.36
C THR A 1194 5.78 -7.50 -63.52
N PRO A 1195 6.71 -8.44 -63.83
CA PRO A 1195 6.41 -9.88 -63.67
C PRO A 1195 7.45 -10.76 -62.91
N LEU A 1196 7.06 -12.04 -62.72
CA LEU A 1196 7.86 -13.23 -62.29
C LEU A 1196 8.32 -13.23 -60.82
N ASN A 1197 8.43 -14.36 -60.10
CA ASN A 1197 8.23 -15.79 -60.43
C ASN A 1197 7.54 -16.48 -59.21
N ARG A 1198 6.51 -17.36 -59.33
CA ARG A 1198 6.58 -18.85 -59.42
C ARG A 1198 7.77 -19.48 -58.65
N ASN A 1199 7.66 -20.55 -57.87
CA ASN A 1199 6.60 -21.54 -57.54
C ASN A 1199 6.84 -22.01 -56.06
N ARG A 1200 6.14 -22.96 -55.41
CA ARG A 1200 5.03 -23.89 -55.73
C ARG A 1200 4.13 -24.03 -54.47
N ARG A 1201 3.01 -24.76 -54.55
CA ARG A 1201 2.01 -24.94 -53.46
C ARG A 1201 1.68 -26.43 -53.27
N ASN A 1202 1.10 -26.75 -52.11
CA ASN A 1202 0.46 -28.02 -51.70
C ASN A 1202 1.41 -29.15 -51.23
N GLN A 1203 0.98 -30.15 -50.44
CA GLN A 1203 -0.38 -30.54 -49.94
C GLN A 1203 -0.29 -30.91 -48.41
N ILE A 1204 -1.29 -30.82 -47.50
CA ILE A 1204 -2.48 -31.70 -47.21
C ILE A 1204 -2.11 -33.20 -47.28
N VAL A 1205 -2.42 -34.13 -46.36
CA VAL A 1205 -3.59 -34.50 -45.50
C VAL A 1205 -2.99 -35.24 -44.26
N GLU A 1206 -3.39 -35.18 -42.97
CA GLU A 1206 -4.68 -35.23 -42.23
C GLU A 1206 -5.27 -36.66 -42.06
N SER A 1207 -5.25 -37.18 -40.81
CA SER A 1207 -6.11 -38.27 -40.27
C SER A 1207 -5.89 -38.34 -38.74
N SER A 1208 -6.81 -38.65 -37.81
CA SER A 1208 -8.24 -39.08 -37.77
C SER A 1208 -8.50 -40.54 -37.35
N GLU A 1209 -8.82 -40.71 -36.07
CA GLU A 1209 -9.75 -41.72 -35.50
C GLU A 1209 -10.94 -40.87 -34.98
N ASP A 1210 -12.25 -41.12 -35.21
CA ASP A 1210 -13.09 -42.28 -35.53
C ASP A 1210 -13.80 -42.93 -34.32
N ASP A 1211 -15.10 -43.20 -34.47
CA ASP A 1211 -16.00 -43.99 -33.60
C ASP A 1211 -17.43 -44.02 -34.21
N GLY A 1212 -18.11 -45.19 -34.21
CA GLY A 1212 -19.49 -45.42 -34.71
C GLY A 1212 -20.59 -45.22 -33.66
N GLU A 1213 -21.80 -45.80 -33.71
CA GLU A 1213 -22.49 -46.69 -34.69
C GLU A 1213 -23.41 -45.85 -35.65
N GLU A 1214 -24.47 -46.26 -36.39
CA GLU A 1214 -25.38 -47.42 -36.63
C GLU A 1214 -25.96 -47.19 -38.08
N GLU A 1215 -26.58 -48.06 -38.91
CA GLU A 1215 -27.25 -49.38 -38.85
C GLU A 1215 -26.71 -50.34 -39.98
N GLU A 1216 -27.57 -51.08 -40.72
CA GLU A 1216 -27.28 -52.07 -41.81
C GLU A 1216 -27.78 -51.55 -43.21
N ASP A 1217 -27.51 -52.08 -44.41
CA ASP A 1217 -27.53 -53.48 -44.91
C ASP A 1217 -26.94 -53.64 -46.36
N ASP A 1218 -26.51 -54.87 -46.71
CA ASP A 1218 -26.14 -55.54 -48.01
C ASP A 1218 -25.57 -54.80 -49.27
N GLY A 1219 -24.50 -55.39 -49.87
CA GLY A 1219 -24.37 -55.55 -51.35
C GLY A 1219 -23.02 -55.29 -52.09
N GLU A 1220 -22.19 -56.34 -52.27
CA GLU A 1220 -21.25 -56.65 -53.40
C GLU A 1220 -20.25 -55.57 -53.92
N GLU A 1221 -18.92 -55.71 -53.70
CA GLU A 1221 -17.87 -56.25 -54.63
C GLU A 1221 -17.40 -55.24 -55.72
N GLU A 1222 -16.13 -55.14 -56.18
CA GLU A 1222 -14.91 -55.99 -56.11
C GLU A 1222 -13.62 -55.12 -56.33
N GLU A 1223 -12.44 -55.59 -55.87
CA GLU A 1223 -11.01 -55.48 -56.37
C GLU A 1223 -10.48 -54.28 -57.25
N GLU A 1224 -9.19 -53.92 -57.41
CA GLU A 1224 -7.81 -54.39 -57.04
C GLU A 1224 -6.84 -53.15 -57.14
N ALA A 1225 -5.86 -52.87 -56.27
CA ALA A 1225 -4.42 -53.28 -56.25
C ALA A 1225 -3.39 -52.42 -57.06
N GLU A 1226 -2.08 -52.61 -56.77
CA GLU A 1226 -0.84 -52.16 -57.49
C GLU A 1226 -0.52 -50.63 -57.58
N GLU A 1227 0.74 -50.15 -57.72
CA GLU A 1227 2.08 -50.53 -57.20
C GLU A 1227 3.06 -49.32 -57.39
N GLU A 1228 4.27 -49.31 -56.79
CA GLU A 1228 5.31 -48.25 -56.99
C GLU A 1228 6.60 -48.78 -57.67
N SER A 1229 7.22 -47.95 -58.53
CA SER A 1229 8.57 -48.09 -59.12
C SER A 1229 8.86 -46.91 -60.08
N ASP A 1230 10.09 -46.47 -60.39
CA ASP A 1230 11.38 -46.43 -59.67
C ASP A 1230 12.32 -45.42 -60.42
N ASP A 1231 13.65 -45.43 -60.15
CA ASP A 1231 14.76 -44.83 -60.94
C ASP A 1231 14.90 -43.27 -60.98
N GLU A 1232 15.99 -42.62 -60.50
CA GLU A 1232 17.38 -42.45 -61.05
C GLU A 1232 17.49 -41.34 -62.15
N GLU A 1233 18.60 -40.58 -62.38
CA GLU A 1233 20.04 -40.66 -61.98
C GLU A 1233 20.76 -39.25 -62.10
N MET A 1234 21.99 -39.11 -61.56
CA MET A 1234 23.18 -38.29 -61.99
C MET A 1234 23.07 -36.80 -62.51
N ASP A 1235 23.78 -35.77 -61.96
CA ASP A 1235 25.21 -35.32 -62.09
C ASP A 1235 25.35 -34.06 -63.00
N ASP A 1236 26.37 -33.17 -62.98
CA ASP A 1236 27.45 -32.72 -62.04
C ASP A 1236 28.10 -31.40 -62.62
N ILE A 1237 29.16 -30.85 -61.99
CA ILE A 1237 30.26 -29.99 -62.55
C ILE A 1237 30.19 -28.42 -62.50
N SER A 1238 31.08 -27.87 -61.65
CA SER A 1238 31.97 -26.66 -61.69
C SER A 1238 31.50 -25.19 -61.89
N ASP A 1239 31.88 -24.35 -60.92
CA ASP A 1239 32.77 -23.15 -60.98
C ASP A 1239 32.60 -22.02 -62.03
N ASP A 1240 32.52 -20.75 -61.57
CA ASP A 1240 33.66 -19.80 -61.63
C ASP A 1240 33.43 -18.51 -60.79
N ASP A 1241 34.54 -17.82 -60.43
CA ASP A 1241 34.70 -16.70 -59.46
C ASP A 1241 33.74 -15.48 -59.54
N LEU A 1242 33.28 -14.97 -58.37
CA LEU A 1242 33.74 -13.67 -57.78
C LEU A 1242 33.23 -13.38 -56.35
#